data_AF-A0A933CD62-F1
#
_entry.id   AF-A0A933CD62-F1
#
_cell.length_a   1.000
_cell.length_b   1.000
_cell.length_c   1.000
_cell.angle_alpha   90.00
_cell.angle_beta   90.00
_cell.angle_gamma   90.00
#
_symmetry.space_group_name_H-M   'P 1'
#
loop_
_entity.id
_entity.type
_entity.pdbx_description
1 polymer ?
#
loop_
_entity_poly.entity_id
_entity_poly.type
_entity_poly.pdbx_seq_one_letter_code
_entity_poly.pdbx_strand_id
1 'polypeptide(L)'
;MSRKAFTVTVVTATIAWSVGLAALLAPLTAKAAPAAGTLVKSPTLSAAVYYVGGDGKRYVFPNEKTYKTWYADFSQVVTITPAELTALGIGGNVTYKPGAKMVKITTDPKVYAVGKGGALRWVTSEAVAVALYGSAWNTKIDDVPDAFFTNYKTGTDITSSGDFSPAGESSQATSINDDKGLVGQAGTGSLAASLTSDQPMGGSLPKGATAVNVLKVSVKNNGSTSMTVDSLTVHRSGNGVTADIANAYVYAGNDRLTTGRTFNSTTHDASFSGLNLALAAGEMKSVWVGVDFAAGALAANQHAFSLTDLKAGTTTASGIPLAGPTWTISNASAGSVTVNKSGTITNPKAGQLGAKVAEFQLQAGASEDIDFAKIALYHGGSVSRDKYSNFVLKQAGSTLATVSTLNGKDLAVFVLATPMLIEKGNTKTFEVFADLAGSARSAETVKFYVDQTTDVLAMGKTYNAGVSVTTNGGSGYDGTTCTSAAGKCSYSTVDAGQLTVTFNGPAAKDIGSNSKDVELFNFTMAAGSNLEVRKMQLVVDGNGDLDDGATTSPRLTDIKVVDVASGATVMGPKDSVNGTGYAAGNNASTLDFTEVFSLAPGQARTFKVTADVANDATLTGGQNLTTVKVTLKKFSALSSAIRNLDSSQDLAAADYVPDADTAGNTHNLKSPTLTYSLASSPVSQTYIQGTQNANIFGLSLKAGDATDVKVSTLTLTAYVDSDTSGTFTKGSDTTATASDQVLTAKLWNGTTQISTTKSPTSGTGGVMTFDNMNLVIAKGQTVTLTLSANFAASIASVAASSDRIKIDLANRTEVTDGGGAAGTCDNAADVCTTSDISATDPDGNSVTPLTTGLLNQTTVDAGTRMTIAAAGTVAVVLAPDDTESEAGLVIGGSSNAVLGKFKVSATNEELKMTKALLRVATAPTGVTSLSIYDGSTLVGGPSAVDGLGQAFFTGMTGFVIPKDGNKTFTVKGNLNSVGSSGAAIGSNVVVTLKNTTDTEFRGTSAGSSTIITSISSDKVGNAKHLVKSKPTVSLVALPTSVLSAGDAVVQRFTVSADAAGDVALKALTFTLSKTTLITVAVTATSSIRRVGDGTNLAGTAALDGSCNAAATACTVYTDFGTGATGEEVVAAGTSKTYDLRLTLGAIPSGSASVSVNLGSDAAAEYGAVTAATGPAKAKLTTDPGVLVWSDNSSSAHTAAYAGSSTDWATGKYVKSTPTDGQTLSK
;
A
#
# COMPACT_ATOMS: atom_id res chain seq x y z
N MET A 1 -8.24 102.63 -41.02
CA MET A 1 -6.92 102.77 -41.69
C MET A 1 -6.03 101.61 -41.28
N SER A 2 -5.37 101.03 -42.27
CA SER A 2 -4.78 99.69 -42.30
C SER A 2 -3.80 99.39 -41.16
N ARG A 3 -4.06 98.30 -40.42
CA ARG A 3 -3.13 97.70 -39.46
C ARG A 3 -2.99 96.20 -39.73
N LYS A 4 -2.27 95.89 -40.80
CA LYS A 4 -1.56 94.63 -40.99
C LYS A 4 -0.07 94.97 -41.00
N ALA A 5 0.63 94.60 -39.91
CA ALA A 5 2.07 94.27 -39.83
C ALA A 5 2.64 94.56 -38.41
N PHE A 6 2.24 93.78 -37.39
CA PHE A 6 3.08 93.48 -36.21
C PHE A 6 2.48 92.27 -35.47
N THR A 7 2.56 91.09 -36.08
CA THR A 7 2.02 89.83 -35.53
C THR A 7 3.21 88.89 -35.34
N VAL A 8 3.61 88.64 -34.07
CA VAL A 8 4.29 87.44 -33.51
C VAL A 8 5.03 87.72 -32.16
N THR A 9 5.16 88.95 -31.64
CA THR A 9 6.02 89.20 -30.46
C THR A 9 5.36 89.92 -29.26
N VAL A 10 4.09 89.64 -28.93
CA VAL A 10 3.44 90.15 -27.70
C VAL A 10 2.44 89.13 -27.10
N VAL A 11 2.94 88.04 -26.51
CA VAL A 11 2.27 87.28 -25.42
C VAL A 11 3.26 86.87 -24.32
N THR A 12 4.57 87.12 -24.48
CA THR A 12 5.64 86.71 -23.56
C THR A 12 5.98 87.70 -22.44
N ALA A 13 5.16 88.75 -22.19
CA ALA A 13 5.50 89.82 -21.25
C ALA A 13 4.38 90.24 -20.27
N THR A 14 3.43 89.36 -19.96
CA THR A 14 2.38 89.64 -18.94
C THR A 14 2.15 88.50 -17.92
N ILE A 15 3.09 87.56 -17.79
CA ILE A 15 3.14 86.62 -16.64
C ILE A 15 4.58 86.54 -16.11
N ALA A 16 5.19 87.70 -15.96
CA ALA A 16 6.46 87.88 -15.25
C ALA A 16 6.33 89.18 -14.46
N TRP A 17 5.54 89.15 -13.37
CA TRP A 17 5.65 90.02 -12.18
C TRP A 17 4.66 89.55 -11.07
N SER A 18 4.77 88.28 -10.72
CA SER A 18 4.48 87.79 -9.37
C SER A 18 5.57 86.82 -8.89
N VAL A 19 6.80 87.03 -9.38
CA VAL A 19 8.00 86.37 -8.87
C VAL A 19 8.70 87.37 -7.95
N GLY A 20 8.52 87.18 -6.65
CA GLY A 20 9.21 87.96 -5.61
C GLY A 20 8.78 87.53 -4.22
N LEU A 21 9.60 86.71 -3.57
CA LEU A 21 9.64 86.46 -2.12
C LEU A 21 8.70 85.38 -1.53
N ALA A 22 8.92 84.13 -1.93
CA ALA A 22 8.79 82.97 -1.01
C ALA A 22 9.67 81.81 -1.49
N ALA A 23 10.97 82.07 -1.67
CA ALA A 23 11.96 81.02 -1.42
C ALA A 23 12.01 80.79 0.10
N LEU A 24 12.09 79.53 0.51
CA LEU A 24 12.00 78.97 1.88
C LEU A 24 10.59 78.63 2.33
N LEU A 25 10.03 77.55 1.77
CA LEU A 25 9.45 76.42 2.51
C LEU A 25 9.18 75.32 1.46
N ALA A 26 10.13 74.41 1.28
CA ALA A 26 9.83 73.15 0.60
C ALA A 26 8.75 72.43 1.44
N PRO A 27 7.61 72.00 0.88
CA PRO A 27 6.90 70.89 1.50
C PRO A 27 7.84 69.70 1.38
N LEU A 28 8.37 69.25 2.51
CA LEU A 28 8.93 67.90 2.64
C LEU A 28 7.84 66.95 2.15
N THR A 29 7.94 66.49 0.90
CA THR A 29 7.16 65.38 0.41
C THR A 29 7.55 64.18 1.26
N ALA A 30 6.69 63.82 2.21
CA ALA A 30 6.86 62.64 3.02
C ALA A 30 6.97 61.44 2.08
N LYS A 31 8.16 60.84 2.03
CA LYS A 31 8.38 59.54 1.41
C LYS A 31 7.55 58.51 2.20
N ALA A 32 7.02 57.50 1.51
CA ALA A 32 6.22 56.44 2.13
C ALA A 32 6.98 55.78 3.29
N ALA A 33 6.26 55.49 4.39
CA ALA A 33 6.84 54.84 5.56
C ALA A 33 7.45 53.46 5.18
N PRO A 34 8.59 53.05 5.77
CA PRO A 34 9.21 51.76 5.49
C PRO A 34 8.23 50.61 5.76
N ALA A 35 8.21 49.59 4.89
CA ALA A 35 7.30 48.46 5.02
C ALA A 35 7.61 47.61 6.27
N ALA A 36 6.58 46.97 6.84
CA ALA A 36 6.76 45.98 7.91
C ALA A 36 7.72 44.86 7.46
N GLY A 37 8.57 44.40 8.37
CA GLY A 37 9.65 43.45 8.07
C GLY A 37 10.98 44.09 7.65
N THR A 38 10.99 45.38 7.32
CA THR A 38 12.21 46.08 6.87
C THR A 38 13.16 46.33 8.04
N LEU A 39 14.46 46.20 7.78
CA LEU A 39 15.51 46.62 8.69
C LEU A 39 15.96 48.04 8.32
N VAL A 40 15.90 48.97 9.26
CA VAL A 40 16.21 50.38 9.01
C VAL A 40 17.25 50.94 9.98
N LYS A 41 18.05 51.90 9.51
CA LYS A 41 18.96 52.71 10.33
C LYS A 41 18.94 54.17 9.89
N SER A 42 19.31 55.09 10.77
CA SER A 42 19.49 56.50 10.42
C SER A 42 20.97 56.89 10.48
N PRO A 43 21.54 57.49 9.43
CA PRO A 43 22.97 57.78 9.39
C PRO A 43 23.39 58.89 10.36
N THR A 44 22.44 59.70 10.85
CA THR A 44 22.73 60.88 11.70
C THR A 44 21.99 60.89 13.03
N LEU A 45 20.91 60.11 13.20
CA LEU A 45 20.12 60.09 14.46
C LEU A 45 20.55 58.99 15.43
N SER A 46 20.95 57.81 14.94
CA SER A 46 21.34 56.67 15.79
C SER A 46 22.08 55.61 14.98
N ALA A 47 23.18 55.06 15.54
CA ALA A 47 23.88 53.93 14.96
C ALA A 47 23.13 52.58 15.12
N ALA A 48 21.99 52.55 15.82
CA ALA A 48 21.22 51.33 16.05
C ALA A 48 20.46 50.88 14.80
N VAL A 49 20.34 49.56 14.63
CA VAL A 49 19.44 48.94 13.64
C VAL A 49 18.08 48.73 14.29
N TYR A 50 17.03 49.04 13.54
CA TYR A 50 15.65 48.87 13.95
C TYR A 50 14.95 47.90 13.01
N TYR A 51 14.11 47.04 13.57
CA TYR A 51 13.14 46.25 12.83
C TYR A 51 11.81 47.00 12.77
N VAL A 52 11.21 47.12 11.59
CA VAL A 52 9.87 47.69 11.44
C VAL A 52 8.85 46.59 11.67
N GLY A 53 8.16 46.61 12.81
CA GLY A 53 7.17 45.61 13.19
C GLY A 53 5.91 45.70 12.33
N GLY A 54 5.15 44.59 12.26
CA GLY A 54 3.83 44.56 11.62
C GLY A 54 2.86 45.60 12.19
N ASP A 55 3.03 45.98 13.45
CA ASP A 55 2.26 47.03 14.13
C ASP A 55 2.65 48.48 13.72
N GLY A 56 3.57 48.65 12.77
CA GLY A 56 4.04 49.96 12.29
C GLY A 56 5.02 50.66 13.24
N LYS A 57 5.50 49.98 14.29
CA LYS A 57 6.47 50.53 15.25
C LYS A 57 7.88 50.04 14.95
N ARG A 58 8.89 50.79 15.42
CA ARG A 58 10.30 50.39 15.34
C ARG A 58 10.72 49.62 16.59
N TYR A 59 11.32 48.46 16.40
CA TYR A 59 11.85 47.59 17.44
C TYR A 59 13.37 47.60 17.43
N VAL A 60 13.97 47.91 18.56
CA VAL A 60 15.41 48.13 18.68
C VAL A 60 16.12 46.79 18.88
N PHE A 61 17.18 46.51 18.12
CA PHE A 61 18.09 45.42 18.48
C PHE A 61 19.00 45.88 19.62
N PRO A 62 18.99 45.21 20.79
CA PRO A 62 19.81 45.63 21.94
C PRO A 62 21.32 45.57 21.66
N ASN A 63 21.75 44.61 20.84
CA ASN A 63 23.14 44.45 20.42
C ASN A 63 23.24 43.63 19.12
N GLU A 64 24.45 43.56 18.55
CA GLU A 64 24.74 42.81 17.32
C GLU A 64 24.50 41.31 17.47
N LYS A 65 24.71 40.73 18.66
CA LYS A 65 24.50 39.30 18.87
C LYS A 65 23.02 38.92 18.74
N THR A 66 22.11 39.74 19.28
CA THR A 66 20.66 39.57 19.07
C THR A 66 20.30 39.66 17.59
N TYR A 67 20.86 40.64 16.87
CA TYR A 67 20.65 40.78 15.43
C TYR A 67 21.08 39.51 14.65
N LYS A 68 22.27 38.99 14.96
CA LYS A 68 22.83 37.79 14.29
C LYS A 68 22.07 36.48 14.55
N THR A 69 21.13 36.47 15.51
CA THR A 69 20.22 35.33 15.68
C THR A 69 19.05 35.35 14.70
N TRP A 70 18.73 36.52 14.14
CA TRP A 70 17.64 36.72 13.19
C TRP A 70 18.13 36.85 11.74
N TYR A 71 19.30 37.46 11.53
CA TYR A 71 19.84 37.77 10.21
C TYR A 71 21.33 37.43 10.14
N ALA A 72 21.79 36.94 8.99
CA ALA A 72 23.19 36.52 8.82
C ALA A 72 24.17 37.70 8.79
N ASP A 73 23.79 38.81 8.13
CA ASP A 73 24.61 40.00 7.95
C ASP A 73 23.75 41.28 7.84
N PHE A 74 24.40 42.44 7.67
CA PHE A 74 23.73 43.75 7.57
C PHE A 74 23.36 44.18 6.14
N SER A 75 23.43 43.29 5.15
CA SER A 75 23.15 43.61 3.74
C SER A 75 21.72 44.08 3.50
N GLN A 76 20.80 43.65 4.35
CA GLN A 76 19.36 43.96 4.27
C GLN A 76 18.98 45.27 4.98
N VAL A 77 19.92 45.99 5.61
CA VAL A 77 19.63 47.22 6.36
C VAL A 77 19.55 48.45 5.44
N VAL A 78 18.37 49.06 5.39
CA VAL A 78 18.07 50.26 4.61
C VAL A 78 18.36 51.52 5.43
N THR A 79 18.94 52.54 4.79
CA THR A 79 19.20 53.83 5.43
C THR A 79 18.04 54.80 5.19
N ILE A 80 17.45 55.35 6.27
CA ILE A 80 16.32 56.29 6.23
C ILE A 80 16.67 57.63 6.91
N THR A 81 15.93 58.69 6.59
CA THR A 81 16.14 60.03 7.16
C THR A 81 15.75 60.09 8.65
N PRO A 82 16.30 61.03 9.43
CA PRO A 82 15.91 61.24 10.84
C PRO A 82 14.42 61.49 11.05
N ALA A 83 13.75 62.19 10.11
CA ALA A 83 12.32 62.46 10.19
C ALA A 83 11.48 61.18 10.00
N GLU A 84 11.84 60.34 9.02
CA GLU A 84 11.18 59.05 8.78
C GLU A 84 11.39 58.09 9.96
N LEU A 85 12.61 58.05 10.51
CA LEU A 85 12.87 57.22 11.69
C LEU A 85 12.00 57.68 12.86
N THR A 86 11.95 59.00 13.14
CA THR A 86 11.19 59.59 14.25
C THR A 86 9.68 59.31 14.16
N ALA A 87 9.13 59.26 12.94
CA ALA A 87 7.72 58.94 12.69
C ALA A 87 7.32 57.51 13.11
N LEU A 88 8.27 56.57 13.13
CA LEU A 88 8.03 55.21 13.63
C LEU A 88 8.14 55.19 15.16
N GLY A 89 7.01 55.09 15.87
CA GLY A 89 7.01 55.00 17.34
C GLY A 89 7.83 53.81 17.84
N ILE A 90 8.46 53.91 19.02
CA ILE A 90 9.24 52.79 19.60
C ILE A 90 8.26 51.72 20.12
N GLY A 91 8.39 50.50 19.58
CA GLY A 91 7.56 49.34 19.95
C GLY A 91 8.15 48.48 21.05
N GLY A 92 9.46 48.59 21.28
CA GLY A 92 10.19 47.83 22.29
C GLY A 92 11.50 47.27 21.72
N ASN A 93 12.04 46.25 22.39
CA ASN A 93 13.31 45.64 22.01
C ASN A 93 13.10 44.27 21.38
N VAL A 94 13.92 43.96 20.38
CA VAL A 94 14.02 42.62 19.80
C VAL A 94 14.69 41.69 20.81
N THR A 95 14.11 40.50 20.97
CA THR A 95 14.63 39.40 21.80
C THR A 95 15.43 38.43 20.94
N TYR A 96 16.29 37.62 21.56
CA TYR A 96 16.98 36.55 20.85
C TYR A 96 15.99 35.63 20.13
N LYS A 97 16.33 35.17 18.91
CA LYS A 97 15.44 34.31 18.14
C LYS A 97 15.14 33.01 18.91
N PRO A 98 13.85 32.62 19.06
CA PRO A 98 13.50 31.40 19.74
C PRO A 98 14.21 30.17 19.18
N GLY A 99 14.78 29.35 20.05
CA GLY A 99 15.53 28.16 19.68
C GLY A 99 16.92 28.39 19.06
N ALA A 100 17.35 29.63 18.80
CA ALA A 100 18.64 29.89 18.12
C ALA A 100 19.86 29.86 19.07
N LYS A 101 19.70 30.42 20.27
CA LYS A 101 20.74 30.51 21.32
C LYS A 101 20.08 30.41 22.70
N MET A 102 20.87 30.05 23.70
CA MET A 102 20.53 30.19 25.11
C MET A 102 21.08 31.52 25.63
N VAL A 103 20.48 32.05 26.69
CA VAL A 103 20.89 33.32 27.30
C VAL A 103 21.07 33.19 28.81
N LYS A 104 21.93 34.04 29.36
CA LYS A 104 22.13 34.22 30.80
C LYS A 104 22.35 35.70 31.11
N ILE A 105 22.26 36.07 32.38
CA ILE A 105 22.64 37.39 32.87
C ILE A 105 23.77 37.26 33.88
N THR A 106 24.46 38.37 34.18
CA THR A 106 25.64 38.32 35.05
C THR A 106 25.29 38.13 36.53
N THR A 107 24.05 38.49 36.91
CA THR A 107 23.55 38.43 38.29
C THR A 107 22.76 37.16 38.63
N ASP A 108 22.53 36.25 37.67
CA ASP A 108 21.84 34.97 37.87
C ASP A 108 22.63 33.82 37.21
N PRO A 109 23.05 32.78 37.97
CA PRO A 109 23.79 31.66 37.40
C PRO A 109 22.97 30.78 36.44
N LYS A 110 21.65 30.96 36.33
CA LYS A 110 20.77 30.16 35.47
C LYS A 110 20.97 30.43 33.98
N VAL A 111 20.94 29.35 33.18
CA VAL A 111 20.96 29.39 31.71
C VAL A 111 19.55 29.12 31.19
N TYR A 112 19.06 30.00 30.33
CA TYR A 112 17.70 29.95 29.82
C TYR A 112 17.67 29.67 28.33
N ALA A 113 16.83 28.73 27.90
CA ALA A 113 16.44 28.64 26.50
C ALA A 113 15.40 29.71 26.19
N VAL A 114 15.52 30.35 25.03
CA VAL A 114 14.55 31.36 24.59
C VAL A 114 13.46 30.68 23.78
N GLY A 115 12.25 30.63 24.33
CA GLY A 115 11.03 30.23 23.64
C GLY A 115 10.30 31.41 23.02
N LYS A 116 9.26 31.10 22.22
CA LYS A 116 8.43 32.08 21.53
C LYS A 116 7.93 33.20 22.46
N GLY A 117 7.94 34.44 21.94
CA GLY A 117 7.53 35.63 22.67
C GLY A 117 8.55 36.12 23.70
N GLY A 118 9.80 35.66 23.61
CA GLY A 118 10.85 35.98 24.57
C GLY A 118 10.66 35.28 25.93
N ALA A 119 10.12 34.07 25.94
CA ALA A 119 9.94 33.27 27.16
C ALA A 119 11.27 32.63 27.56
N LEU A 120 11.82 33.00 28.72
CA LEU A 120 13.01 32.39 29.30
C LEU A 120 12.63 31.17 30.12
N ARG A 121 13.03 30.01 29.63
CA ARG A 121 12.76 28.73 30.26
C ARG A 121 14.06 28.17 30.81
N TRP A 122 14.16 28.03 32.14
CA TRP A 122 15.40 27.62 32.78
C TRP A 122 15.72 26.18 32.39
N VAL A 123 16.93 25.95 31.86
CA VAL A 123 17.44 24.61 31.58
C VAL A 123 18.06 24.08 32.87
N THR A 124 17.38 23.12 33.51
CA THR A 124 17.70 22.73 34.90
C THR A 124 18.97 21.88 35.04
N SER A 125 19.51 21.34 33.94
CA SER A 125 20.75 20.55 33.95
C SER A 125 21.53 20.60 32.64
N GLU A 126 22.82 20.32 32.72
CA GLU A 126 23.70 20.18 31.55
C GLU A 126 23.25 19.06 30.61
N ALA A 127 22.73 17.95 31.13
CA ALA A 127 22.23 16.84 30.32
C ALA A 127 21.07 17.27 29.40
N VAL A 128 20.16 18.11 29.91
CA VAL A 128 19.07 18.68 29.12
C VAL A 128 19.61 19.69 28.09
N ALA A 129 20.62 20.48 28.44
CA ALA A 129 21.25 21.42 27.50
C ALA A 129 21.94 20.71 26.32
N VAL A 130 22.67 19.62 26.58
CA VAL A 130 23.29 18.76 25.56
C VAL A 130 22.22 18.12 24.67
N ALA A 131 21.13 17.62 25.26
CA ALA A 131 20.04 17.00 24.51
C ALA A 131 19.33 17.98 23.55
N LEU A 132 19.21 19.25 23.93
CA LEU A 132 18.52 20.26 23.13
C LEU A 132 19.44 20.95 22.10
N TYR A 133 20.66 21.34 22.49
CA TYR A 133 21.55 22.18 21.68
C TYR A 133 22.85 21.47 21.23
N GLY A 134 22.98 20.17 21.50
CA GLY A 134 24.12 19.34 21.13
C GLY A 134 25.32 19.50 22.07
N SER A 135 26.40 18.76 21.79
CA SER A 135 27.61 18.75 22.63
C SER A 135 28.30 20.11 22.76
N ALA A 136 28.06 21.05 21.83
CA ALA A 136 28.59 22.41 21.84
C ALA A 136 27.64 23.44 22.49
N TRP A 137 26.67 23.00 23.30
CA TRP A 137 25.64 23.85 23.93
C TRP A 137 26.24 25.05 24.68
N ASN A 138 27.39 24.87 25.34
CA ASN A 138 28.11 25.93 26.06
C ASN A 138 28.56 27.09 25.16
N THR A 139 28.83 26.86 23.87
CA THR A 139 29.14 27.90 22.87
C THR A 139 27.89 28.59 22.30
N LYS A 140 26.71 28.08 22.66
CA LYS A 140 25.40 28.61 22.27
C LYS A 140 24.78 29.49 23.35
N ILE A 141 25.52 29.81 24.41
CA ILE A 141 25.10 30.73 25.47
C ILE A 141 25.65 32.12 25.18
N ASP A 142 24.78 33.13 25.19
CA ASP A 142 25.18 34.53 25.15
C ASP A 142 24.75 35.27 26.42
N ASP A 143 25.60 36.15 26.93
CA ASP A 143 25.24 37.07 28.02
C ASP A 143 24.33 38.19 27.50
N VAL A 144 23.21 38.39 28.18
CA VAL A 144 22.30 39.52 28.01
C VAL A 144 22.58 40.51 29.14
N PRO A 145 22.85 41.80 28.85
CA PRO A 145 22.99 42.80 29.91
C PRO A 145 21.73 42.87 30.77
N ASP A 146 21.88 42.99 32.10
CA ASP A 146 20.77 42.93 33.06
C ASP A 146 19.63 43.93 32.73
N ALA A 147 19.97 45.10 32.19
CA ALA A 147 19.00 46.12 31.75
C ALA A 147 18.07 45.68 30.61
N PHE A 148 18.46 44.67 29.82
CA PHE A 148 17.64 44.10 28.75
C PHE A 148 16.95 42.81 29.14
N PHE A 149 17.19 42.29 30.36
CA PHE A 149 16.54 41.09 30.86
C PHE A 149 15.04 41.29 31.08
N THR A 150 14.62 42.51 31.41
CA THR A 150 13.19 42.90 31.53
C THR A 150 12.41 42.81 30.21
N ASN A 151 13.09 42.63 29.07
CA ASN A 151 12.44 42.39 27.78
C ASN A 151 11.96 40.94 27.62
N TYR A 152 12.33 40.06 28.55
CA TYR A 152 11.97 38.66 28.55
C TYR A 152 10.95 38.34 29.65
N LYS A 153 10.22 37.25 29.47
CA LYS A 153 9.23 36.74 30.44
C LYS A 153 9.69 35.40 30.99
N THR A 154 9.56 35.15 32.28
CA THR A 154 9.84 33.82 32.84
C THR A 154 8.81 32.82 32.33
N GLY A 155 9.26 31.76 31.66
CA GLY A 155 8.46 30.62 31.23
C GLY A 155 8.62 29.43 32.17
N THR A 156 7.95 28.33 31.85
CA THR A 156 8.09 27.07 32.60
C THR A 156 9.49 26.50 32.45
N ASP A 157 10.04 25.94 33.53
CA ASP A 157 11.35 25.31 33.50
C ASP A 157 11.39 24.13 32.51
N ILE A 158 12.59 23.80 32.04
CA ILE A 158 12.86 22.67 31.15
C ILE A 158 13.58 21.63 31.99
N THR A 159 12.84 20.59 32.35
CA THR A 159 13.32 19.46 33.18
C THR A 159 13.67 18.23 32.35
N SER A 160 13.14 18.14 31.12
CA SER A 160 13.38 17.05 30.17
C SER A 160 13.55 17.57 28.73
N SER A 161 14.15 16.77 27.85
CA SER A 161 14.30 17.12 26.41
C SER A 161 12.96 17.15 25.65
N GLY A 162 11.88 16.63 26.22
CA GLY A 162 10.53 16.72 25.65
C GLY A 162 9.82 18.04 25.95
N ASP A 163 10.27 18.78 26.97
CA ASP A 163 9.59 19.99 27.45
C ASP A 163 9.79 21.18 26.50
N PHE A 164 10.79 21.10 25.61
CA PHE A 164 11.22 22.18 24.73
C PHE A 164 11.86 21.62 23.44
N SER A 165 11.56 22.21 22.29
CA SER A 165 12.18 21.81 21.01
C SER A 165 12.75 23.04 20.30
N PRO A 166 14.08 23.20 20.20
CA PRO A 166 14.68 24.37 19.55
C PRO A 166 14.23 24.53 18.10
N ALA A 167 14.16 23.44 17.34
CA ALA A 167 13.66 23.45 15.97
C ALA A 167 12.16 23.79 15.91
N GLY A 168 11.36 23.26 16.84
CA GLY A 168 9.93 23.53 16.94
C GLY A 168 9.61 24.98 17.33
N GLU A 169 10.44 25.59 18.17
CA GLU A 169 10.34 27.01 18.54
C GLU A 169 10.77 27.90 17.37
N SER A 170 11.89 27.58 16.71
CA SER A 170 12.36 28.29 15.52
C SER A 170 11.39 28.21 14.34
N SER A 171 10.70 27.07 14.13
CA SER A 171 9.68 26.93 13.08
C SER A 171 8.39 27.69 13.37
N GLN A 172 8.11 27.99 14.64
CA GLN A 172 6.96 28.80 15.07
C GLN A 172 7.26 30.30 15.14
N ALA A 173 8.53 30.69 14.97
CA ALA A 173 9.06 32.04 15.01
C ALA A 173 9.87 32.35 13.74
N THR A 174 9.21 32.24 12.57
CA THR A 174 9.82 32.46 11.25
C THR A 174 10.28 33.90 11.03
N SER A 175 9.67 34.87 11.73
CA SER A 175 10.04 36.29 11.73
C SER A 175 9.89 36.92 13.12
N ILE A 176 10.44 38.13 13.30
CA ILE A 176 10.25 38.92 14.54
C ILE A 176 8.76 39.26 14.75
N ASN A 177 7.99 39.40 13.65
CA ASN A 177 6.54 39.51 13.73
C ASN A 177 5.89 38.26 14.32
N ASP A 178 6.31 37.06 13.93
CA ASP A 178 5.75 35.81 14.46
C ASP A 178 6.14 35.55 15.92
N ASP A 179 7.39 35.87 16.29
CA ASP A 179 7.88 35.71 17.66
C ASP A 179 7.16 36.63 18.64
N LYS A 180 7.09 37.92 18.32
CA LYS A 180 6.49 38.92 19.19
C LYS A 180 4.99 39.11 18.98
N GLY A 181 4.38 38.34 18.07
CA GLY A 181 3.00 38.55 17.67
C GLY A 181 2.74 39.94 17.11
N LEU A 182 3.73 40.53 16.43
CA LEU A 182 3.62 41.83 15.75
C LEU A 182 2.88 41.62 14.44
N VAL A 183 1.61 41.33 14.57
CA VAL A 183 0.71 41.28 13.45
C VAL A 183 0.57 42.69 12.87
N GLY A 184 0.59 42.78 11.53
CA GLY A 184 -0.07 43.86 10.79
C GLY A 184 -1.38 44.16 11.48
N GLN A 185 -1.49 45.33 12.13
CA GLN A 185 -2.54 45.70 13.09
C GLN A 185 -3.79 44.84 12.88
N ALA A 186 -3.92 43.71 13.60
CA ALA A 186 -4.96 42.73 13.29
C ALA A 186 -6.27 43.47 13.30
N GLY A 187 -6.98 43.42 12.19
CA GLY A 187 -8.21 44.16 12.08
C GLY A 187 -9.20 43.70 13.15
N THR A 188 -9.38 44.47 14.22
CA THR A 188 -10.38 44.16 15.25
C THR A 188 -11.78 44.58 14.80
N GLY A 189 -11.89 45.23 13.64
CA GLY A 189 -13.15 45.54 13.00
C GLY A 189 -13.88 44.27 12.57
N SER A 190 -15.18 44.41 12.34
CA SER A 190 -16.05 43.34 11.83
C SER A 190 -15.54 42.73 10.52
N LEU A 191 -14.79 43.49 9.71
CA LEU A 191 -14.00 43.01 8.58
C LEU A 191 -12.50 43.23 8.85
N ALA A 192 -11.68 42.20 8.61
CA ALA A 192 -10.24 42.21 8.85
C ALA A 192 -9.45 41.59 7.70
N ALA A 193 -8.26 42.11 7.42
CA ALA A 193 -7.31 41.53 6.47
C ALA A 193 -5.94 41.31 7.11
N SER A 194 -5.21 40.28 6.67
CA SER A 194 -3.82 40.02 7.07
C SER A 194 -3.04 39.30 5.96
N LEU A 195 -1.71 39.33 5.97
CA LEU A 195 -0.88 38.51 5.07
C LEU A 195 -1.08 37.02 5.39
N THR A 196 -1.15 36.15 4.37
CA THR A 196 -1.11 34.69 4.62
C THR A 196 0.31 34.21 4.91
N SER A 197 0.44 33.07 5.60
CA SER A 197 1.74 32.42 5.83
C SER A 197 2.37 31.87 4.54
N ASP A 198 1.58 31.66 3.49
CA ASP A 198 2.00 31.20 2.16
C ASP A 198 2.06 32.35 1.13
N GLN A 199 2.26 33.58 1.61
CA GLN A 199 2.56 34.73 0.78
C GLN A 199 3.79 34.46 -0.11
N PRO A 200 3.78 34.83 -1.42
CA PRO A 200 4.96 34.72 -2.28
C PRO A 200 6.18 35.43 -1.70
N MET A 201 7.38 34.91 -1.99
CA MET A 201 8.66 35.41 -1.48
C MET A 201 9.36 36.45 -2.38
N GLY A 202 8.83 36.72 -3.58
CA GLY A 202 9.46 37.60 -4.59
C GLY A 202 10.57 36.89 -5.38
N GLY A 203 11.13 37.57 -6.38
CA GLY A 203 12.18 37.01 -7.25
C GLY A 203 12.30 37.67 -8.62
N SER A 204 13.02 37.03 -9.53
CA SER A 204 13.20 37.48 -10.92
C SER A 204 12.18 36.83 -11.86
N LEU A 205 11.56 37.62 -12.73
CA LEU A 205 10.56 37.15 -13.70
C LEU A 205 10.98 37.49 -15.15
N PRO A 206 10.66 36.65 -16.15
CA PRO A 206 10.82 37.03 -17.55
C PRO A 206 9.79 38.08 -17.98
N LYS A 207 10.11 38.85 -19.01
CA LYS A 207 9.17 39.75 -19.70
C LYS A 207 7.99 38.95 -20.24
N GLY A 208 6.79 39.49 -20.15
CA GLY A 208 5.58 38.80 -20.63
C GLY A 208 5.06 37.68 -19.72
N ALA A 209 5.62 37.49 -18.52
CA ALA A 209 5.10 36.52 -17.55
C ALA A 209 3.67 36.89 -17.13
N THR A 210 2.75 35.94 -17.22
CA THR A 210 1.33 36.12 -16.89
C THR A 210 0.93 35.35 -15.63
N ALA A 211 -0.20 35.73 -15.04
CA ALA A 211 -0.81 35.12 -13.86
C ALA A 211 0.13 34.99 -12.65
N VAL A 212 1.05 35.94 -12.47
CA VAL A 212 2.03 35.92 -11.38
C VAL A 212 1.34 36.28 -10.07
N ASN A 213 1.35 35.38 -9.09
CA ASN A 213 0.87 35.68 -7.74
C ASN A 213 1.84 36.63 -7.04
N VAL A 214 1.43 37.90 -6.86
CA VAL A 214 2.30 38.94 -6.30
C VAL A 214 1.95 39.32 -4.86
N LEU A 215 0.75 39.01 -4.38
CA LEU A 215 0.25 39.33 -3.04
C LEU A 215 -0.89 38.37 -2.66
N LYS A 216 -0.91 37.80 -1.45
CA LYS A 216 -1.88 36.82 -0.98
C LYS A 216 -2.32 37.09 0.47
N VAL A 217 -3.53 37.59 0.65
CA VAL A 217 -4.07 38.00 1.94
C VAL A 217 -5.14 37.04 2.44
N SER A 218 -5.31 36.97 3.75
CA SER A 218 -6.48 36.40 4.40
C SER A 218 -7.48 37.50 4.68
N VAL A 219 -8.73 37.31 4.29
CA VAL A 219 -9.86 38.19 4.60
C VAL A 219 -10.81 37.47 5.54
N LYS A 220 -11.09 38.06 6.70
CA LYS A 220 -11.91 37.45 7.75
C LYS A 220 -13.09 38.34 8.14
N ASN A 221 -14.25 37.73 8.25
CA ASN A 221 -15.42 38.31 8.90
C ASN A 221 -15.39 38.00 10.40
N ASN A 222 -15.07 38.99 11.23
CA ASN A 222 -15.10 38.89 12.69
C ASN A 222 -16.48 39.27 13.30
N GLY A 223 -17.44 39.66 12.46
CA GLY A 223 -18.81 39.98 12.88
C GLY A 223 -19.71 38.75 13.08
N SER A 224 -20.89 38.97 13.66
CA SER A 224 -21.87 37.94 13.98
C SER A 224 -22.85 37.62 12.84
N THR A 225 -22.77 38.32 11.72
CA THR A 225 -23.62 38.12 10.53
C THR A 225 -22.75 37.96 9.29
N SER A 226 -23.25 37.25 8.28
CA SER A 226 -22.57 37.16 6.99
C SER A 226 -22.41 38.55 6.34
N MET A 227 -21.32 38.76 5.62
CA MET A 227 -21.07 39.97 4.83
C MET A 227 -20.50 39.61 3.46
N THR A 228 -20.62 40.53 2.51
CA THR A 228 -20.06 40.38 1.16
C THR A 228 -19.00 41.44 0.97
N VAL A 229 -17.78 41.02 0.63
CA VAL A 229 -16.70 41.94 0.26
C VAL A 229 -16.91 42.37 -1.19
N ASP A 230 -17.04 43.67 -1.39
CA ASP A 230 -17.49 44.28 -2.64
C ASP A 230 -16.35 45.00 -3.39
N SER A 231 -15.35 45.54 -2.68
CA SER A 231 -14.25 46.27 -3.31
C SER A 231 -12.91 46.05 -2.63
N LEU A 232 -11.82 46.17 -3.41
CA LEU A 232 -10.45 46.21 -2.90
C LEU A 232 -9.54 47.07 -3.79
N THR A 233 -8.52 47.69 -3.22
CA THR A 233 -7.53 48.49 -3.97
C THR A 233 -6.13 47.98 -3.72
N VAL A 234 -5.38 47.78 -4.81
CA VAL A 234 -3.96 47.39 -4.78
C VAL A 234 -3.13 48.58 -5.24
N HIS A 235 -2.16 48.98 -4.44
CA HIS A 235 -1.18 49.99 -4.75
C HIS A 235 0.15 49.36 -5.18
N ARG A 236 0.73 49.86 -6.27
CA ARG A 236 2.05 49.48 -6.77
C ARG A 236 3.13 50.44 -6.29
N SER A 237 4.29 49.92 -5.91
CA SER A 237 5.51 50.68 -5.61
C SER A 237 6.77 50.07 -6.26
N GLY A 238 7.90 50.76 -6.18
CA GLY A 238 9.20 50.33 -6.75
C GLY A 238 9.59 51.05 -8.04
N ASN A 239 10.87 50.94 -8.41
CA ASN A 239 11.53 51.79 -9.43
C ASN A 239 11.12 51.51 -10.89
N GLY A 240 10.26 50.53 -11.15
CA GLY A 240 9.72 50.29 -12.51
C GLY A 240 8.72 51.36 -12.96
N VAL A 241 8.14 51.19 -14.15
CA VAL A 241 7.04 52.04 -14.67
C VAL A 241 5.73 51.27 -14.65
N THR A 242 4.58 51.96 -14.59
CA THR A 242 3.27 51.26 -14.60
C THR A 242 3.03 50.50 -15.91
N ALA A 243 3.67 50.92 -17.01
CA ALA A 243 3.60 50.26 -18.32
C ALA A 243 4.31 48.88 -18.37
N ASP A 244 5.14 48.53 -17.37
CA ASP A 244 5.71 47.18 -17.27
C ASP A 244 4.66 46.13 -16.90
N ILE A 245 3.48 46.55 -16.42
CA ILE A 245 2.38 45.69 -16.02
C ILE A 245 1.22 45.91 -16.98
N ALA A 246 0.78 44.83 -17.62
CA ALA A 246 -0.37 44.85 -18.49
C ALA A 246 -1.66 44.94 -17.66
N ASN A 247 -1.87 44.02 -16.72
CA ASN A 247 -3.07 43.97 -15.89
C ASN A 247 -2.82 43.34 -14.52
N ALA A 248 -3.66 43.69 -13.56
CA ALA A 248 -3.82 43.01 -12.27
C ALA A 248 -5.24 42.43 -12.13
N TYR A 249 -5.34 41.34 -11.39
CA TYR A 249 -6.56 40.58 -11.15
C TYR A 249 -6.64 40.14 -9.70
N VAL A 250 -7.84 39.81 -9.25
CA VAL A 250 -8.11 39.28 -7.91
C VAL A 250 -8.68 37.87 -8.01
N TYR A 251 -8.17 36.97 -7.18
CA TYR A 251 -8.57 35.57 -7.12
C TYR A 251 -8.91 35.13 -5.70
N ALA A 252 -9.84 34.18 -5.57
CA ALA A 252 -10.04 33.38 -4.36
C ALA A 252 -9.87 31.90 -4.73
N GLY A 253 -8.88 31.23 -4.15
CA GLY A 253 -8.47 29.90 -4.65
C GLY A 253 -8.05 29.98 -6.12
N ASN A 254 -8.64 29.13 -6.97
CA ASN A 254 -8.43 29.15 -8.43
C ASN A 254 -9.44 30.02 -9.18
N ASP A 255 -10.43 30.59 -8.48
CA ASP A 255 -11.50 31.37 -9.07
C ASP A 255 -11.10 32.84 -9.19
N ARG A 256 -11.12 33.35 -10.42
CA ARG A 256 -10.90 34.77 -10.67
C ARG A 256 -12.18 35.55 -10.34
N LEU A 257 -12.06 36.51 -9.43
CA LEU A 257 -13.17 37.36 -8.98
C LEU A 257 -13.39 38.56 -9.90
N THR A 258 -12.34 39.09 -10.53
CA THR A 258 -12.39 40.37 -11.28
C THR A 258 -11.92 40.26 -12.73
N THR A 259 -12.31 41.23 -13.55
CA THR A 259 -11.63 41.54 -14.81
C THR A 259 -10.28 42.23 -14.53
N GLY A 260 -9.45 42.33 -15.57
CA GLY A 260 -8.12 42.96 -15.46
C GLY A 260 -8.22 44.46 -15.24
N ARG A 261 -7.32 45.00 -14.40
CA ARG A 261 -7.17 46.44 -14.17
C ARG A 261 -5.72 46.87 -14.40
N THR A 262 -5.53 47.99 -15.07
CA THR A 262 -4.24 48.67 -15.15
C THR A 262 -4.00 49.50 -13.90
N PHE A 263 -2.73 49.78 -13.59
CA PHE A 263 -2.36 50.71 -12.52
C PHE A 263 -2.39 52.15 -13.02
N ASN A 264 -3.02 53.05 -12.27
CA ASN A 264 -3.04 54.47 -12.58
C ASN A 264 -1.61 55.04 -12.57
N SER A 265 -1.21 55.79 -13.61
CA SER A 265 0.16 56.31 -13.73
C SER A 265 0.52 57.43 -12.75
N THR A 266 -0.48 58.06 -12.12
CA THR A 266 -0.30 59.13 -11.13
C THR A 266 -0.46 58.62 -9.70
N THR A 267 -1.51 57.84 -9.42
CA THR A 267 -1.77 57.34 -8.06
C THR A 267 -1.14 55.97 -7.78
N HIS A 268 -0.71 55.25 -8.81
CA HIS A 268 -0.19 53.88 -8.74
C HIS A 268 -1.18 52.84 -8.17
N ASP A 269 -2.48 53.13 -8.20
CA ASP A 269 -3.52 52.22 -7.71
C ASP A 269 -4.23 51.46 -8.84
N ALA A 270 -4.61 50.22 -8.54
CA ALA A 270 -5.59 49.42 -9.26
C ALA A 270 -6.77 49.13 -8.30
N SER A 271 -7.94 49.71 -8.58
CA SER A 271 -9.15 49.55 -7.77
C SER A 271 -10.11 48.53 -8.41
N PHE A 272 -10.60 47.60 -7.61
CA PHE A 272 -11.52 46.54 -8.00
C PHE A 272 -12.84 46.70 -7.24
N SER A 273 -13.96 46.53 -7.94
CA SER A 273 -15.32 46.62 -7.41
C SER A 273 -16.16 45.45 -7.92
N GLY A 274 -17.24 45.10 -7.21
CA GLY A 274 -18.13 44.00 -7.57
C GLY A 274 -17.52 42.62 -7.32
N LEU A 275 -16.67 42.48 -6.29
CA LEU A 275 -16.03 41.20 -5.94
C LEU A 275 -17.03 40.09 -5.60
N ASN A 276 -18.15 40.45 -4.96
CA ASN A 276 -19.19 39.53 -4.48
C ASN A 276 -18.63 38.38 -3.62
N LEU A 277 -17.55 38.62 -2.88
CA LEU A 277 -16.91 37.59 -2.04
C LEU A 277 -17.68 37.45 -0.73
N ALA A 278 -18.61 36.49 -0.69
CA ALA A 278 -19.39 36.20 0.51
C ALA A 278 -18.50 35.60 1.62
N LEU A 279 -18.70 36.06 2.84
CA LEU A 279 -18.06 35.59 4.07
C LEU A 279 -19.13 35.39 5.15
N ALA A 280 -19.36 34.15 5.57
CA ALA A 280 -20.18 33.83 6.73
C ALA A 280 -19.56 34.40 8.02
N ALA A 281 -20.35 34.49 9.10
CA ALA A 281 -19.86 34.95 10.40
C ALA A 281 -18.69 34.07 10.87
N GLY A 282 -17.56 34.68 11.22
CA GLY A 282 -16.33 33.98 11.62
C GLY A 282 -15.50 33.39 10.46
N GLU A 283 -15.99 33.41 9.22
CA GLU A 283 -15.32 32.81 8.07
C GLU A 283 -14.09 33.60 7.63
N MET A 284 -13.03 32.89 7.23
CA MET A 284 -11.82 33.44 6.63
C MET A 284 -11.63 32.83 5.23
N LYS A 285 -11.38 33.69 4.23
CA LYS A 285 -11.01 33.26 2.87
C LYS A 285 -9.67 33.85 2.46
N SER A 286 -8.89 33.07 1.72
CA SER A 286 -7.66 33.56 1.10
C SER A 286 -7.97 34.21 -0.24
N VAL A 287 -7.42 35.41 -0.44
CA VAL A 287 -7.54 36.20 -1.67
C VAL A 287 -6.13 36.54 -2.17
N TRP A 288 -5.85 36.37 -3.45
CA TRP A 288 -4.56 36.74 -4.02
C TRP A 288 -4.68 37.62 -5.26
N VAL A 289 -3.64 38.42 -5.49
CA VAL A 289 -3.49 39.35 -6.60
C VAL A 289 -2.59 38.71 -7.65
N GLY A 290 -3.15 38.48 -8.83
CA GLY A 290 -2.42 38.01 -10.01
C GLY A 290 -2.03 39.18 -10.90
N VAL A 291 -0.80 39.22 -11.39
CA VAL A 291 -0.29 40.28 -12.28
C VAL A 291 0.25 39.69 -13.56
N ASP A 292 -0.11 40.32 -14.68
CA ASP A 292 0.47 40.09 -15.99
C ASP A 292 1.49 41.17 -16.30
N PHE A 293 2.75 40.77 -16.50
CA PHE A 293 3.81 41.68 -16.93
C PHE A 293 3.79 41.84 -18.45
N ALA A 294 4.01 43.06 -18.92
CA ALA A 294 4.02 43.37 -20.34
C ALA A 294 5.24 42.71 -21.03
N ALA A 295 5.06 42.24 -22.27
CA ALA A 295 6.17 41.74 -23.08
C ALA A 295 7.26 42.82 -23.33
N GLY A 296 6.87 44.10 -23.28
CA GLY A 296 7.76 45.26 -23.39
C GLY A 296 8.35 45.75 -22.06
N ALA A 297 8.16 45.03 -20.95
CA ALA A 297 8.69 45.43 -19.65
C ALA A 297 10.23 45.57 -19.69
N LEU A 298 10.77 46.58 -18.99
CA LEU A 298 12.21 46.84 -19.00
C LEU A 298 12.93 45.96 -17.98
N ALA A 299 14.09 45.42 -18.39
CA ALA A 299 14.93 44.63 -17.48
C ALA A 299 15.46 45.50 -16.33
N ALA A 300 15.66 44.88 -15.16
CA ALA A 300 16.04 45.48 -13.88
C ALA A 300 14.98 46.38 -13.20
N ASN A 301 13.82 46.60 -13.83
CA ASN A 301 12.70 47.28 -13.16
C ASN A 301 12.17 46.43 -12.00
N GLN A 302 11.82 47.10 -10.90
CA GLN A 302 11.35 46.48 -9.66
C GLN A 302 9.92 46.91 -9.31
N HIS A 303 9.10 45.94 -8.94
CA HIS A 303 7.69 46.12 -8.61
C HIS A 303 7.34 45.45 -7.27
N ALA A 304 6.72 46.19 -6.37
CA ALA A 304 6.10 45.67 -5.15
C ALA A 304 4.63 46.08 -5.11
N PHE A 305 3.80 45.30 -4.43
CA PHE A 305 2.33 45.47 -4.42
C PHE A 305 1.80 45.45 -3.00
N SER A 306 0.83 46.30 -2.71
CA SER A 306 0.21 46.38 -1.39
C SER A 306 -1.31 46.53 -1.47
N LEU A 307 -2.05 45.85 -0.61
CA LEU A 307 -3.49 46.06 -0.45
C LEU A 307 -3.70 47.32 0.40
N THR A 308 -4.35 48.35 -0.13
CA THR A 308 -4.53 49.65 0.53
C THR A 308 -5.98 49.97 0.91
N ASP A 309 -6.96 49.31 0.28
CA ASP A 309 -8.38 49.41 0.63
C ASP A 309 -9.07 48.04 0.46
N LEU A 310 -10.05 47.73 1.31
CA LEU A 310 -10.89 46.53 1.22
C LEU A 310 -12.21 46.80 1.94
N LYS A 311 -13.36 46.59 1.29
CA LYS A 311 -14.67 46.96 1.85
C LYS A 311 -15.75 45.89 1.64
N ALA A 312 -16.63 45.76 2.63
CA ALA A 312 -17.89 45.04 2.58
C ALA A 312 -19.05 46.01 2.86
N GLY A 313 -19.82 46.40 1.83
CA GLY A 313 -20.73 47.53 1.92
C GLY A 313 -20.02 48.82 2.36
N THR A 314 -20.44 49.39 3.50
CA THR A 314 -19.80 50.56 4.12
C THR A 314 -18.68 50.19 5.11
N THR A 315 -18.49 48.91 5.41
CA THR A 315 -17.48 48.44 6.37
C THR A 315 -16.13 48.35 5.70
N THR A 316 -15.15 49.12 6.19
CA THR A 316 -13.75 49.04 5.71
C THR A 316 -12.97 48.04 6.54
N ALA A 317 -12.16 47.22 5.89
CA ALA A 317 -11.33 46.23 6.54
C ALA A 317 -10.26 46.91 7.39
N SER A 318 -10.02 46.35 8.56
CA SER A 318 -8.93 46.77 9.43
C SER A 318 -7.70 45.87 9.22
N GLY A 319 -6.50 46.39 9.48
CA GLY A 319 -5.23 45.69 9.20
C GLY A 319 -4.61 45.92 7.82
N ILE A 320 -5.06 46.95 7.09
CA ILE A 320 -4.45 47.44 5.85
C ILE A 320 -3.73 48.78 6.10
N PRO A 321 -2.63 49.09 5.39
CA PRO A 321 -2.15 48.41 4.18
C PRO A 321 -1.32 47.13 4.43
N LEU A 322 -1.43 46.15 3.53
CA LEU A 322 -0.67 44.89 3.55
C LEU A 322 0.25 44.80 2.34
N ALA A 323 1.57 44.79 2.55
CA ALA A 323 2.56 44.78 1.47
C ALA A 323 3.11 43.38 1.19
N GLY A 324 3.23 43.06 -0.10
CA GLY A 324 3.89 41.86 -0.62
C GLY A 324 5.36 42.09 -0.97
N PRO A 325 6.05 41.07 -1.48
CA PRO A 325 7.48 41.14 -1.81
C PRO A 325 7.74 42.01 -3.05
N THR A 326 9.03 42.28 -3.31
CA THR A 326 9.49 42.95 -4.53
C THR A 326 9.85 41.92 -5.62
N TRP A 327 9.46 42.22 -6.86
CA TRP A 327 9.70 41.44 -8.07
C TRP A 327 10.60 42.20 -9.04
N THR A 328 11.62 41.54 -9.58
CA THR A 328 12.56 42.12 -10.55
C THR A 328 12.33 41.56 -11.95
N ILE A 329 12.23 42.41 -12.96
CA ILE A 329 12.11 41.96 -14.35
C ILE A 329 13.49 41.60 -14.92
N SER A 330 13.63 40.39 -15.44
CA SER A 330 14.83 39.91 -16.12
C SER A 330 14.82 40.26 -17.61
N ASN A 331 15.92 40.02 -18.32
CA ASN A 331 15.97 40.25 -19.77
C ASN A 331 15.38 39.09 -20.60
N ALA A 332 15.09 37.94 -19.98
CA ALA A 332 14.47 36.79 -20.64
C ALA A 332 12.99 37.07 -20.96
N SER A 333 12.43 36.40 -21.96
CA SER A 333 11.01 36.49 -22.31
C SER A 333 10.30 35.17 -22.04
N ALA A 334 9.10 35.23 -21.47
CA ALA A 334 8.25 34.07 -21.29
C ALA A 334 7.80 33.50 -22.64
N GLY A 335 7.46 32.21 -22.66
CA GLY A 335 6.82 31.58 -23.81
C GLY A 335 5.44 32.16 -24.13
N SER A 336 4.83 31.62 -25.17
CA SER A 336 3.47 32.00 -25.58
C SER A 336 2.65 30.79 -25.99
N VAL A 337 1.33 30.92 -25.90
CA VAL A 337 0.37 29.97 -26.48
C VAL A 337 -0.70 30.74 -27.26
N THR A 338 -1.01 30.29 -28.47
CA THR A 338 -2.08 30.85 -29.29
C THR A 338 -3.25 29.88 -29.33
N VAL A 339 -4.46 30.38 -29.04
CA VAL A 339 -5.71 29.62 -29.20
C VAL A 339 -6.32 29.97 -30.55
N ASN A 340 -6.38 28.99 -31.43
CA ASN A 340 -6.94 29.14 -32.77
C ASN A 340 -8.24 28.34 -32.93
N LYS A 341 -9.14 28.83 -33.76
CA LYS A 341 -10.28 28.06 -34.24
C LYS A 341 -9.78 26.87 -35.06
N SER A 342 -10.44 25.73 -34.90
CA SER A 342 -10.27 24.54 -35.73
C SER A 342 -11.62 23.96 -36.11
N GLY A 343 -11.69 23.43 -37.34
CA GLY A 343 -12.82 22.65 -37.84
C GLY A 343 -14.17 23.37 -37.83
N THR A 344 -15.22 22.57 -38.01
CA THR A 344 -16.63 22.95 -37.89
C THR A 344 -17.35 21.94 -37.00
N ILE A 345 -18.43 22.39 -36.36
CA ILE A 345 -19.33 21.54 -35.59
C ILE A 345 -20.64 21.38 -36.37
N THR A 346 -21.26 20.21 -36.27
CA THR A 346 -22.59 19.96 -36.86
C THR A 346 -23.69 20.53 -35.96
N ASN A 347 -24.88 20.76 -36.52
CA ASN A 347 -26.05 21.13 -35.72
C ASN A 347 -26.42 19.99 -34.76
N PRO A 348 -26.39 20.21 -33.43
CA PRO A 348 -26.86 19.20 -32.50
C PRO A 348 -28.38 19.13 -32.50
N LYS A 349 -28.92 17.93 -32.31
CA LYS A 349 -30.36 17.72 -32.13
C LYS A 349 -30.74 17.98 -30.67
N ALA A 350 -31.92 18.54 -30.42
CA ALA A 350 -32.44 18.60 -29.05
C ALA A 350 -32.51 17.17 -28.46
N GLY A 351 -32.00 16.99 -27.24
CA GLY A 351 -31.94 15.67 -26.59
C GLY A 351 -30.72 14.83 -26.98
N GLN A 352 -29.83 15.31 -27.85
CA GLN A 352 -28.63 14.58 -28.24
C GLN A 352 -27.64 14.48 -27.09
N LEU A 353 -27.29 13.24 -26.73
CA LEU A 353 -26.19 12.95 -25.81
C LEU A 353 -24.85 12.97 -26.56
N GLY A 354 -23.82 13.50 -25.93
CA GLY A 354 -22.45 13.54 -26.44
C GLY A 354 -22.32 14.28 -27.78
N ALA A 355 -23.04 15.39 -27.97
CA ALA A 355 -22.90 16.22 -29.16
C ALA A 355 -21.57 16.99 -29.14
N LYS A 356 -20.86 17.09 -30.28
CA LYS A 356 -19.67 17.94 -30.39
C LYS A 356 -20.10 19.41 -30.38
N VAL A 357 -19.74 20.13 -29.32
CA VAL A 357 -20.15 21.54 -29.10
C VAL A 357 -19.01 22.53 -29.29
N ALA A 358 -17.74 22.09 -29.21
CA ALA A 358 -16.59 22.95 -29.48
C ALA A 358 -15.41 22.20 -30.11
N GLU A 359 -14.59 22.92 -30.86
CA GLU A 359 -13.31 22.47 -31.42
C GLU A 359 -12.35 23.66 -31.55
N PHE A 360 -11.12 23.51 -31.08
CA PHE A 360 -10.09 24.54 -31.11
C PHE A 360 -8.67 23.93 -31.12
N GLN A 361 -7.67 24.75 -31.42
CA GLN A 361 -6.25 24.39 -31.40
C GLN A 361 -5.49 25.23 -30.38
N LEU A 362 -4.53 24.61 -29.68
CA LEU A 362 -3.51 25.30 -28.90
C LEU A 362 -2.16 25.14 -29.59
N GLN A 363 -1.51 26.25 -29.91
CA GLN A 363 -0.20 26.31 -30.54
C GLN A 363 0.82 26.93 -29.59
N ALA A 364 1.86 26.18 -29.22
CA ALA A 364 2.97 26.69 -28.43
C ALA A 364 3.90 27.57 -29.29
N GLY A 365 4.37 28.68 -28.74
CA GLY A 365 5.39 29.52 -29.36
C GLY A 365 6.75 28.82 -29.47
N ALA A 366 7.70 29.43 -30.17
CA ALA A 366 9.02 28.84 -30.40
C ALA A 366 9.99 28.95 -29.20
N SER A 367 9.61 29.69 -28.15
CA SER A 367 10.51 30.07 -27.05
C SER A 367 10.75 28.94 -26.04
N GLU A 368 9.73 28.18 -25.67
CA GLU A 368 9.83 27.11 -24.66
C GLU A 368 8.65 26.13 -24.74
N ASP A 369 8.83 24.96 -24.13
CA ASP A 369 7.77 23.96 -23.96
C ASP A 369 6.73 24.44 -22.94
N ILE A 370 5.47 24.07 -23.20
CA ILE A 370 4.32 24.56 -22.45
C ILE A 370 3.59 23.40 -21.78
N ASP A 371 3.33 23.51 -20.48
CA ASP A 371 2.40 22.64 -19.77
C ASP A 371 1.02 23.32 -19.73
N PHE A 372 0.08 22.79 -20.50
CA PHE A 372 -1.31 23.25 -20.55
C PHE A 372 -2.12 22.64 -19.40
N ALA A 373 -2.66 23.49 -18.52
CA ALA A 373 -3.29 23.04 -17.27
C ALA A 373 -4.80 23.30 -17.21
N LYS A 374 -5.29 24.37 -17.83
CA LYS A 374 -6.70 24.76 -17.76
C LYS A 374 -7.15 25.54 -18.97
N ILE A 375 -8.38 25.32 -19.41
CA ILE A 375 -9.12 26.23 -20.30
C ILE A 375 -10.56 26.38 -19.82
N ALA A 376 -11.09 27.60 -19.84
CA ALA A 376 -12.51 27.85 -19.70
C ALA A 376 -13.09 28.34 -21.03
N LEU A 377 -14.16 27.69 -21.49
CA LEU A 377 -14.89 28.09 -22.68
C LEU A 377 -16.19 28.80 -22.29
N TYR A 378 -16.40 29.98 -22.84
CA TYR A 378 -17.60 30.78 -22.62
C TYR A 378 -18.71 30.33 -23.57
N HIS A 379 -19.88 30.05 -23.00
CA HIS A 379 -21.10 29.81 -23.73
C HIS A 379 -21.75 31.15 -24.11
N GLY A 380 -21.66 31.53 -25.39
CA GLY A 380 -22.29 32.75 -25.92
C GLY A 380 -23.51 32.50 -26.80
N GLY A 381 -24.04 31.28 -26.77
CA GLY A 381 -25.20 30.86 -27.56
C GLY A 381 -26.53 31.26 -26.95
N SER A 382 -27.63 30.99 -27.66
CA SER A 382 -29.00 31.22 -27.17
C SER A 382 -29.65 29.99 -26.53
N VAL A 383 -28.98 28.83 -26.55
CA VAL A 383 -29.39 27.68 -25.72
C VAL A 383 -29.19 28.04 -24.25
N SER A 384 -30.21 27.85 -23.42
CA SER A 384 -30.10 28.14 -21.99
C SER A 384 -29.09 27.21 -21.30
N ARG A 385 -28.33 27.74 -20.33
CA ARG A 385 -27.20 27.03 -19.69
C ARG A 385 -27.57 25.71 -19.02
N ASP A 386 -28.78 25.64 -18.48
CA ASP A 386 -29.35 24.47 -17.78
C ASP A 386 -29.67 23.32 -18.75
N LYS A 387 -29.66 23.58 -20.06
CA LYS A 387 -29.86 22.57 -21.10
C LYS A 387 -28.56 21.89 -21.52
N TYR A 388 -27.41 22.28 -20.98
CA TYR A 388 -26.15 21.57 -21.20
C TYR A 388 -25.74 20.77 -19.97
N SER A 389 -25.28 19.55 -20.19
CA SER A 389 -24.67 18.73 -19.14
C SER A 389 -23.53 17.88 -19.69
N ASN A 390 -22.73 17.28 -18.79
CA ASN A 390 -21.71 16.28 -19.12
C ASN A 390 -20.72 16.70 -20.21
N PHE A 391 -20.09 17.86 -20.03
CA PHE A 391 -19.04 18.31 -20.91
C PHE A 391 -17.78 17.43 -20.79
N VAL A 392 -17.19 17.05 -21.93
CA VAL A 392 -15.99 16.22 -22.00
C VAL A 392 -15.00 16.85 -22.96
N LEU A 393 -13.82 17.23 -22.45
CA LEU A 393 -12.69 17.69 -23.26
C LEU A 393 -11.85 16.49 -23.70
N LYS A 394 -11.64 16.34 -25.00
CA LYS A 394 -10.84 15.27 -25.60
C LYS A 394 -9.70 15.81 -26.47
N GLN A 395 -8.63 15.02 -26.55
CA GLN A 395 -7.53 15.21 -27.51
C GLN A 395 -7.17 13.84 -28.10
N ALA A 396 -7.18 13.73 -29.43
CA ALA A 396 -6.95 12.46 -30.15
C ALA A 396 -7.78 11.27 -29.59
N GLY A 397 -9.06 11.51 -29.30
CA GLY A 397 -10.00 10.51 -28.76
C GLY A 397 -9.91 10.25 -27.24
N SER A 398 -8.84 10.71 -26.57
CA SER A 398 -8.63 10.52 -25.13
C SER A 398 -9.29 11.64 -24.31
N THR A 399 -10.00 11.29 -23.24
CA THR A 399 -10.61 12.26 -22.30
C THR A 399 -9.55 12.86 -21.38
N LEU A 400 -9.50 14.19 -21.32
CA LEU A 400 -8.55 14.95 -20.50
C LEU A 400 -9.19 15.55 -19.24
N ALA A 401 -10.44 15.99 -19.36
CA ALA A 401 -11.21 16.60 -18.28
C ALA A 401 -12.70 16.49 -18.57
N THR A 402 -13.50 16.48 -17.51
CA THR A 402 -14.97 16.51 -17.57
C THR A 402 -15.52 17.65 -16.73
N VAL A 403 -16.65 18.20 -17.13
CA VAL A 403 -17.36 19.29 -16.43
C VAL A 403 -18.84 18.96 -16.44
N SER A 404 -19.48 18.90 -15.27
CA SER A 404 -20.89 18.49 -15.17
C SER A 404 -21.85 19.49 -15.80
N THR A 405 -21.62 20.79 -15.60
CA THR A 405 -22.49 21.89 -16.08
C THR A 405 -21.67 23.17 -16.33
N LEU A 406 -22.26 24.14 -17.03
CA LEU A 406 -21.75 25.51 -17.06
C LEU A 406 -21.87 26.15 -15.67
N ASN A 407 -20.90 26.99 -15.30
CA ASN A 407 -20.94 27.72 -14.03
C ASN A 407 -21.83 28.98 -14.09
N GLY A 408 -21.94 29.71 -12.97
CA GLY A 408 -22.75 30.93 -12.89
C GLY A 408 -22.32 32.09 -13.80
N LYS A 409 -21.18 31.98 -14.49
CA LYS A 409 -20.63 32.93 -15.46
C LYS A 409 -20.68 32.38 -16.90
N ASP A 410 -21.47 31.34 -17.15
CA ASP A 410 -21.63 30.67 -18.45
C ASP A 410 -20.33 30.04 -18.99
N LEU A 411 -19.41 29.65 -18.10
CA LEU A 411 -18.13 29.01 -18.46
C LEU A 411 -18.17 27.50 -18.22
N ALA A 412 -17.69 26.72 -19.19
CA ALA A 412 -17.25 25.34 -19.01
C ALA A 412 -15.76 25.34 -18.67
N VAL A 413 -15.41 25.06 -17.40
CA VAL A 413 -14.03 25.18 -16.88
C VAL A 413 -13.34 23.82 -16.82
N PHE A 414 -12.49 23.52 -17.79
CA PHE A 414 -11.74 22.28 -17.85
C PHE A 414 -10.39 22.44 -17.14
N VAL A 415 -10.23 21.78 -16.00
CA VAL A 415 -8.95 21.64 -15.29
C VAL A 415 -8.41 20.25 -15.55
N LEU A 416 -7.19 20.15 -16.08
CA LEU A 416 -6.55 18.86 -16.33
C LEU A 416 -5.97 18.34 -15.01
N ALA A 417 -6.24 17.07 -14.68
CA ALA A 417 -5.65 16.42 -13.51
C ALA A 417 -4.12 16.35 -13.63
N THR A 418 -3.62 16.16 -14.85
CA THR A 418 -2.20 16.21 -15.20
C THR A 418 -2.02 17.22 -16.34
N PRO A 419 -1.25 18.31 -16.16
CA PRO A 419 -0.98 19.26 -17.24
C PRO A 419 -0.44 18.55 -18.49
N MET A 420 -0.95 18.93 -19.65
CA MET A 420 -0.54 18.35 -20.93
C MET A 420 0.64 19.10 -21.51
N LEU A 421 1.72 18.38 -21.82
CA LEU A 421 2.86 18.94 -22.56
C LEU A 421 2.47 19.27 -24.01
N ILE A 422 2.80 20.49 -24.42
CA ILE A 422 2.85 20.96 -25.80
C ILE A 422 4.28 21.45 -26.04
N GLU A 423 5.06 20.70 -26.82
CA GLU A 423 6.43 21.07 -27.16
C GLU A 423 6.46 22.39 -27.94
N LYS A 424 7.53 23.17 -27.77
CA LYS A 424 7.71 24.45 -28.45
C LYS A 424 7.48 24.34 -29.96
N GLY A 425 6.72 25.27 -30.52
CA GLY A 425 6.37 25.31 -31.95
C GLY A 425 5.30 24.32 -32.40
N ASN A 426 4.87 23.37 -31.56
CA ASN A 426 3.85 22.38 -31.93
C ASN A 426 2.42 22.89 -31.68
N THR A 427 1.47 22.29 -32.40
CA THR A 427 0.03 22.55 -32.28
C THR A 427 -0.72 21.27 -31.93
N LYS A 428 -1.71 21.35 -31.04
CA LYS A 428 -2.65 20.26 -30.74
C LYS A 428 -4.10 20.71 -30.92
N THR A 429 -4.94 19.83 -31.47
CA THR A 429 -6.39 20.03 -31.64
C THR A 429 -7.16 19.37 -30.51
N PHE A 430 -8.16 20.07 -29.99
CA PHE A 430 -9.02 19.64 -28.90
C PHE A 430 -10.49 19.71 -29.31
N GLU A 431 -11.27 18.75 -28.83
CA GLU A 431 -12.70 18.65 -29.08
C GLU A 431 -13.46 18.63 -27.75
N VAL A 432 -14.62 19.29 -27.71
CA VAL A 432 -15.51 19.28 -26.55
C VAL A 432 -16.86 18.70 -26.94
N PHE A 433 -17.30 17.72 -26.18
CA PHE A 433 -18.61 17.08 -26.30
C PHE A 433 -19.48 17.46 -25.11
N ALA A 434 -20.79 17.57 -25.29
CA ALA A 434 -21.74 17.79 -24.21
C ALA A 434 -23.12 17.18 -24.54
N ASP A 435 -23.89 16.87 -23.51
CA ASP A 435 -25.28 16.47 -23.65
C ASP A 435 -26.16 17.72 -23.77
N LEU A 436 -27.09 17.71 -24.72
CA LEU A 436 -28.06 18.77 -24.95
C LEU A 436 -29.46 18.31 -24.55
N ALA A 437 -30.12 19.02 -23.64
CA ALA A 437 -31.44 18.64 -23.16
C ALA A 437 -32.50 18.66 -24.28
N GLY A 438 -33.49 17.77 -24.19
CA GLY A 438 -34.62 17.70 -25.12
C GLY A 438 -35.50 18.96 -25.16
N SER A 439 -35.41 19.81 -24.14
CA SER A 439 -36.11 21.10 -24.09
C SER A 439 -35.39 22.23 -24.84
N ALA A 440 -34.25 21.96 -25.50
CA ALA A 440 -33.59 22.90 -26.42
C ALA A 440 -34.51 23.21 -27.61
N ARG A 441 -34.56 24.48 -28.04
CA ARG A 441 -35.48 24.92 -29.09
C ARG A 441 -34.77 25.04 -30.43
N SER A 442 -35.55 24.91 -31.50
CA SER A 442 -35.07 25.05 -32.87
C SER A 442 -34.44 26.42 -33.07
N ALA A 443 -33.34 26.47 -33.83
CA ALA A 443 -32.56 27.67 -34.10
C ALA A 443 -31.91 28.35 -32.87
N GLU A 444 -32.04 27.79 -31.65
CA GLU A 444 -31.15 28.19 -30.55
C GLU A 444 -29.70 27.91 -30.98
N THR A 445 -28.78 28.81 -30.66
CA THR A 445 -27.39 28.74 -31.13
C THR A 445 -26.51 28.05 -30.10
N VAL A 446 -25.65 27.16 -30.57
CA VAL A 446 -24.56 26.56 -29.80
C VAL A 446 -23.30 27.34 -30.14
N LYS A 447 -22.74 28.04 -29.16
CA LYS A 447 -21.60 28.94 -29.37
C LYS A 447 -20.61 28.89 -28.21
N PHE A 448 -19.38 28.48 -28.51
CA PHE A 448 -18.28 28.37 -27.55
C PHE A 448 -17.01 29.03 -28.07
N TYR A 449 -16.32 29.76 -27.19
CA TYR A 449 -15.06 30.45 -27.47
C TYR A 449 -14.33 30.77 -26.16
N VAL A 450 -13.10 31.27 -26.23
CA VAL A 450 -12.36 31.80 -25.07
C VAL A 450 -12.65 33.29 -24.93
N ASP A 451 -13.36 33.70 -23.88
CA ASP A 451 -13.75 35.11 -23.69
C ASP A 451 -12.55 35.99 -23.30
N GLN A 452 -11.71 35.51 -22.38
CA GLN A 452 -10.53 36.23 -21.92
C GLN A 452 -9.27 35.36 -22.05
N THR A 453 -8.13 35.97 -22.38
CA THR A 453 -6.83 35.27 -22.44
C THR A 453 -6.47 34.54 -21.15
N THR A 454 -6.89 35.08 -20.02
CA THR A 454 -6.77 34.50 -18.66
C THR A 454 -7.63 33.27 -18.40
N ASP A 455 -8.58 32.96 -19.27
CA ASP A 455 -9.38 31.73 -19.17
C ASP A 455 -8.57 30.50 -19.57
N VAL A 456 -7.38 30.72 -20.14
CA VAL A 456 -6.36 29.70 -20.39
C VAL A 456 -5.25 29.82 -19.35
N LEU A 457 -4.89 28.70 -18.71
CA LEU A 457 -3.69 28.60 -17.88
C LEU A 457 -2.71 27.64 -18.54
N ALA A 458 -1.56 28.18 -18.88
CA ALA A 458 -0.44 27.47 -19.46
C ALA A 458 0.86 27.97 -18.82
N MET A 459 1.75 27.05 -18.47
CA MET A 459 3.02 27.37 -17.82
C MET A 459 4.21 27.03 -18.72
N GLY A 460 5.18 27.93 -18.79
CA GLY A 460 6.44 27.70 -19.47
C GLY A 460 7.37 26.87 -18.58
N LYS A 461 7.92 25.77 -19.12
CA LYS A 461 8.77 24.87 -18.34
C LYS A 461 10.15 25.44 -18.03
N THR A 462 10.62 26.45 -18.76
CA THR A 462 11.98 27.00 -18.60
C THR A 462 12.06 27.95 -17.41
N TYR A 463 11.07 28.84 -17.28
CA TYR A 463 11.07 29.89 -16.26
C TYR A 463 10.05 29.65 -15.15
N ASN A 464 9.28 28.56 -15.23
CA ASN A 464 8.22 28.21 -14.29
C ASN A 464 7.24 29.37 -14.05
N ALA A 465 6.90 30.08 -15.13
CA ALA A 465 6.03 31.25 -15.13
C ALA A 465 4.87 31.05 -16.12
N GLY A 466 3.76 31.74 -15.91
CA GLY A 466 2.66 31.75 -16.88
C GLY A 466 3.09 32.35 -18.21
N VAL A 467 2.63 31.74 -19.30
CA VAL A 467 2.95 32.21 -20.67
C VAL A 467 1.91 33.19 -21.19
N SER A 468 2.31 34.04 -22.13
CA SER A 468 1.36 34.95 -22.77
C SER A 468 0.36 34.16 -23.63
N VAL A 469 -0.93 34.41 -23.44
CA VAL A 469 -2.00 33.75 -24.22
C VAL A 469 -2.52 34.72 -25.27
N THR A 470 -2.61 34.27 -26.53
CA THR A 470 -3.19 35.01 -27.63
C THR A 470 -4.45 34.30 -28.12
N THR A 471 -5.60 34.98 -28.12
CA THR A 471 -6.87 34.43 -28.61
C THR A 471 -7.41 35.17 -29.84
N ASN A 472 -6.86 36.34 -30.19
CA ASN A 472 -7.41 37.28 -31.16
C ASN A 472 -6.67 37.36 -32.50
N GLY A 473 -5.76 36.41 -32.79
CA GLY A 473 -5.01 36.33 -34.06
C GLY A 473 -5.90 36.12 -35.30
N GLY A 474 -5.29 36.01 -36.49
CA GLY A 474 -6.01 35.84 -37.77
C GLY A 474 -7.03 34.68 -37.76
N SER A 475 -6.67 33.57 -37.13
CA SER A 475 -7.53 32.39 -36.88
C SER A 475 -7.93 32.25 -35.42
N GLY A 476 -8.03 33.35 -34.68
CA GLY A 476 -8.31 33.35 -33.24
C GLY A 476 -9.60 32.64 -32.84
N TYR A 477 -9.74 32.37 -31.53
CA TYR A 477 -10.88 31.69 -30.93
C TYR A 477 -11.47 32.50 -29.75
N ASP A 478 -11.66 33.80 -30.00
CA ASP A 478 -12.04 34.81 -29.02
C ASP A 478 -13.53 35.23 -29.08
N GLY A 479 -14.32 34.60 -29.95
CA GLY A 479 -15.72 34.94 -30.16
C GLY A 479 -15.94 36.20 -31.00
N THR A 480 -14.88 36.92 -31.40
CA THR A 480 -14.99 38.07 -32.30
C THR A 480 -15.53 37.59 -33.65
N THR A 481 -16.48 38.32 -34.26
CA THR A 481 -17.21 37.92 -35.49
C THR A 481 -17.97 36.58 -35.42
N CYS A 482 -18.24 36.05 -34.22
CA CYS A 482 -18.95 34.78 -34.03
C CYS A 482 -20.48 34.92 -34.22
N THR A 483 -20.89 35.04 -35.49
CA THR A 483 -22.29 35.03 -35.94
C THR A 483 -22.62 33.85 -36.85
N SER A 484 -21.62 33.08 -37.26
CA SER A 484 -21.74 31.91 -38.12
C SER A 484 -20.60 30.93 -37.88
N ALA A 485 -20.70 29.75 -38.51
CA ALA A 485 -19.65 28.73 -38.51
C ALA A 485 -18.31 29.21 -39.11
N ALA A 486 -18.23 30.39 -39.73
CA ALA A 486 -16.99 31.00 -40.22
C ALA A 486 -16.31 31.98 -39.22
N GLY A 487 -17.00 32.39 -38.16
CA GLY A 487 -16.49 33.35 -37.16
C GLY A 487 -15.43 32.75 -36.22
N LYS A 488 -14.85 33.55 -35.30
CA LYS A 488 -13.78 33.11 -34.37
C LYS A 488 -14.27 32.32 -33.15
N CYS A 489 -15.02 31.25 -33.39
CA CYS A 489 -15.64 30.41 -32.36
C CYS A 489 -16.09 29.06 -32.94
N SER A 490 -16.52 28.15 -32.08
CA SER A 490 -17.39 27.04 -32.50
C SER A 490 -18.83 27.53 -32.52
N TYR A 491 -19.53 27.30 -33.63
CA TYR A 491 -20.88 27.80 -33.88
C TYR A 491 -21.72 26.80 -34.66
N SER A 492 -22.91 26.51 -34.18
CA SER A 492 -23.99 25.83 -34.90
C SER A 492 -25.36 26.24 -34.35
N THR A 493 -26.44 25.74 -34.94
CA THR A 493 -27.81 25.87 -34.43
C THR A 493 -28.35 24.53 -33.97
N VAL A 494 -29.32 24.54 -33.05
CA VAL A 494 -30.06 23.35 -32.64
C VAL A 494 -31.15 23.03 -33.66
N ASP A 495 -31.18 21.77 -34.10
CA ASP A 495 -32.27 21.23 -34.91
C ASP A 495 -33.31 20.61 -33.93
N ALA A 496 -34.36 21.35 -33.56
CA ALA A 496 -35.46 20.85 -32.70
C ALA A 496 -36.82 20.92 -33.42
N GLY A 497 -37.69 19.94 -33.16
CA GLY A 497 -39.06 19.85 -33.68
C GLY A 497 -40.10 20.17 -32.60
N GLN A 498 -41.39 20.22 -32.94
CA GLN A 498 -42.47 20.39 -31.96
C GLN A 498 -42.60 19.21 -30.99
N LEU A 499 -42.20 18.00 -31.40
CA LEU A 499 -42.06 16.84 -30.51
C LEU A 499 -40.63 16.32 -30.57
N THR A 500 -39.98 16.28 -29.41
CA THR A 500 -38.64 15.67 -29.25
C THR A 500 -38.74 14.37 -28.46
N VAL A 501 -38.09 13.31 -28.95
CA VAL A 501 -38.01 11.98 -28.31
C VAL A 501 -36.56 11.65 -28.01
N THR A 502 -36.27 11.27 -26.76
CA THR A 502 -34.93 10.92 -26.30
C THR A 502 -34.94 9.54 -25.66
N PHE A 503 -34.07 8.63 -26.12
CA PHE A 503 -33.87 7.34 -25.48
C PHE A 503 -32.94 7.47 -24.27
N ASN A 504 -33.34 6.88 -23.14
CA ASN A 504 -32.65 7.02 -21.85
C ASN A 504 -32.03 5.71 -21.33
N GLY A 505 -32.27 4.56 -21.97
CA GLY A 505 -31.88 3.23 -21.48
C GLY A 505 -33.07 2.26 -21.40
N PRO A 506 -33.06 1.24 -20.54
CA PRO A 506 -31.98 0.85 -19.62
C PRO A 506 -30.78 0.23 -20.35
N ALA A 507 -29.65 0.09 -19.66
CA ALA A 507 -28.51 -0.67 -20.19
C ALA A 507 -28.89 -2.13 -20.48
N ALA A 508 -28.23 -2.76 -21.46
CA ALA A 508 -28.41 -4.17 -21.76
C ALA A 508 -28.17 -5.02 -20.50
N LYS A 509 -29.04 -6.01 -20.27
CA LYS A 509 -29.03 -6.88 -19.09
C LYS A 509 -29.58 -8.26 -19.45
N ASP A 510 -29.23 -9.24 -18.63
CA ASP A 510 -29.86 -10.55 -18.66
C ASP A 510 -31.20 -10.49 -17.92
N ILE A 511 -32.21 -11.13 -18.48
CA ILE A 511 -33.58 -11.19 -17.98
C ILE A 511 -33.96 -12.67 -17.82
N GLY A 512 -34.45 -13.04 -16.64
CA GLY A 512 -34.88 -14.40 -16.35
C GLY A 512 -36.19 -14.76 -17.07
N SER A 513 -36.38 -16.03 -17.41
CA SER A 513 -37.71 -16.56 -17.72
C SER A 513 -38.71 -16.24 -16.59
N ASN A 514 -39.99 -16.08 -16.91
CA ASN A 514 -41.06 -15.74 -15.95
C ASN A 514 -40.91 -14.39 -15.21
N SER A 515 -39.91 -13.55 -15.54
CA SER A 515 -39.73 -12.25 -14.90
C SER A 515 -40.94 -11.34 -15.15
N LYS A 516 -41.35 -10.58 -14.13
CA LYS A 516 -42.51 -9.67 -14.18
C LYS A 516 -42.10 -8.21 -14.29
N ASP A 517 -42.88 -7.41 -15.02
CA ASP A 517 -42.71 -5.96 -15.18
C ASP A 517 -41.27 -5.54 -15.56
N VAL A 518 -40.58 -6.33 -16.39
CA VAL A 518 -39.19 -6.03 -16.75
C VAL A 518 -39.13 -4.80 -17.63
N GLU A 519 -38.36 -3.79 -17.20
CA GLU A 519 -38.11 -2.60 -18.02
C GLU A 519 -37.21 -2.96 -19.21
N LEU A 520 -37.75 -2.76 -20.42
CA LEU A 520 -37.10 -3.04 -21.71
C LEU A 520 -36.72 -1.77 -22.50
N PHE A 521 -37.37 -0.64 -22.22
CA PHE A 521 -37.12 0.62 -22.94
C PHE A 521 -37.52 1.82 -22.08
N ASN A 522 -36.72 2.88 -22.08
CA ASN A 522 -36.95 4.11 -21.33
C ASN A 522 -36.72 5.30 -22.25
N PHE A 523 -37.66 6.23 -22.30
CA PHE A 523 -37.59 7.38 -23.19
C PHE A 523 -38.31 8.60 -22.62
N THR A 524 -37.86 9.78 -23.01
CA THR A 524 -38.49 11.06 -22.68
C THR A 524 -39.11 11.66 -23.93
N MET A 525 -40.34 12.16 -23.80
CA MET A 525 -41.00 12.99 -24.80
C MET A 525 -41.09 14.43 -24.30
N ALA A 526 -40.57 15.38 -25.08
CA ALA A 526 -40.63 16.81 -24.80
C ALA A 526 -41.42 17.54 -25.89
N ALA A 527 -42.40 18.34 -25.49
CA ALA A 527 -43.27 19.08 -26.41
C ALA A 527 -42.91 20.57 -26.48
N GLY A 528 -42.84 21.11 -27.70
CA GLY A 528 -42.66 22.54 -27.96
C GLY A 528 -43.98 23.34 -28.04
N SER A 529 -45.11 22.65 -28.17
CA SER A 529 -46.48 23.18 -28.26
C SER A 529 -47.45 22.31 -27.45
N ASN A 530 -48.74 22.66 -27.38
CA ASN A 530 -49.74 21.77 -26.77
C ASN A 530 -49.97 20.58 -27.71
N LEU A 531 -49.48 19.40 -27.31
CA LEU A 531 -49.56 18.18 -28.12
C LEU A 531 -50.48 17.16 -27.47
N GLU A 532 -51.25 16.46 -28.30
CA GLU A 532 -51.97 15.25 -27.93
C GLU A 532 -51.36 14.07 -28.69
N VAL A 533 -50.77 13.14 -27.95
CA VAL A 533 -50.29 11.86 -28.47
C VAL A 533 -51.50 10.94 -28.58
N ARG A 534 -51.82 10.53 -29.81
CA ARG A 534 -53.00 9.70 -30.14
C ARG A 534 -52.63 8.29 -30.57
N LYS A 535 -51.43 8.13 -31.13
CA LYS A 535 -50.92 6.82 -31.54
C LYS A 535 -49.45 6.70 -31.21
N MET A 536 -49.05 5.53 -30.74
CA MET A 536 -47.66 5.13 -30.57
C MET A 536 -47.52 3.71 -31.11
N GLN A 537 -46.46 3.46 -31.87
CA GLN A 537 -46.19 2.12 -32.37
C GLN A 537 -44.84 1.65 -31.81
N LEU A 538 -44.86 0.51 -31.12
CA LEU A 538 -43.65 -0.15 -30.63
C LEU A 538 -43.42 -1.41 -31.46
N VAL A 539 -42.19 -1.68 -31.86
CA VAL A 539 -41.79 -2.97 -32.39
C VAL A 539 -41.00 -3.71 -31.32
N VAL A 540 -41.44 -4.90 -30.98
CA VAL A 540 -40.69 -5.83 -30.14
C VAL A 540 -39.99 -6.79 -31.08
N ASP A 541 -38.67 -6.77 -31.04
CA ASP A 541 -37.79 -7.58 -31.88
C ASP A 541 -37.10 -8.64 -31.01
N GLY A 542 -37.27 -9.91 -31.35
CA GLY A 542 -36.51 -11.04 -30.84
C GLY A 542 -35.46 -11.53 -31.84
N ASN A 543 -34.53 -12.38 -31.41
CA ASN A 543 -33.69 -13.16 -32.32
C ASN A 543 -34.23 -14.58 -32.61
N GLY A 544 -35.38 -14.92 -32.03
CA GLY A 544 -36.15 -16.13 -32.28
C GLY A 544 -37.65 -15.82 -32.15
N ASP A 545 -38.48 -16.86 -32.19
CA ASP A 545 -39.94 -16.71 -32.22
C ASP A 545 -40.45 -15.99 -30.96
N LEU A 546 -41.24 -14.92 -31.14
CA LEU A 546 -41.90 -14.19 -30.05
C LEU A 546 -43.12 -14.91 -29.47
N ASP A 547 -43.41 -16.10 -29.98
CA ASP A 547 -44.37 -17.08 -29.46
C ASP A 547 -43.68 -18.45 -29.26
N ASP A 548 -44.40 -19.40 -28.67
CA ASP A 548 -43.90 -20.75 -28.40
C ASP A 548 -43.93 -21.70 -29.63
N GLY A 549 -44.35 -21.22 -30.82
CA GLY A 549 -44.47 -21.99 -32.07
C GLY A 549 -45.46 -23.17 -32.08
N ALA A 550 -45.78 -23.75 -30.91
CA ALA A 550 -46.59 -24.96 -30.75
C ALA A 550 -48.05 -24.65 -30.38
N THR A 551 -48.28 -23.62 -29.57
CA THR A 551 -49.63 -23.18 -29.13
C THR A 551 -49.94 -21.74 -29.52
N THR A 552 -48.98 -21.05 -30.15
CA THR A 552 -49.03 -19.61 -30.48
C THR A 552 -49.16 -18.71 -29.24
N SER A 553 -48.73 -19.20 -28.08
CA SER A 553 -48.75 -18.42 -26.84
C SER A 553 -47.62 -17.37 -26.84
N PRO A 554 -47.90 -16.11 -26.47
CA PRO A 554 -46.90 -15.05 -26.45
C PRO A 554 -45.79 -15.32 -25.42
N ARG A 555 -44.53 -15.13 -25.83
CA ARG A 555 -43.37 -15.19 -24.93
C ARG A 555 -43.12 -13.90 -24.16
N LEU A 556 -43.71 -12.80 -24.60
CA LEU A 556 -43.75 -11.52 -23.88
C LEU A 556 -45.20 -11.06 -23.78
N THR A 557 -45.64 -10.80 -22.56
CA THR A 557 -47.02 -10.38 -22.25
C THR A 557 -47.02 -9.08 -21.46
N ASP A 558 -48.18 -8.48 -21.25
CA ASP A 558 -48.34 -7.27 -20.43
C ASP A 558 -47.43 -6.09 -20.85
N ILE A 559 -47.20 -5.95 -22.16
CA ILE A 559 -46.35 -4.89 -22.72
C ILE A 559 -47.09 -3.56 -22.62
N LYS A 560 -46.60 -2.68 -21.76
CA LYS A 560 -47.27 -1.42 -21.42
C LYS A 560 -46.30 -0.26 -21.32
N VAL A 561 -46.80 0.94 -21.63
CA VAL A 561 -46.07 2.20 -21.48
C VAL A 561 -46.50 2.85 -20.17
N VAL A 562 -45.55 3.08 -19.27
CA VAL A 562 -45.77 3.60 -17.92
C VAL A 562 -45.11 4.97 -17.79
N ASP A 563 -45.84 5.96 -17.31
CA ASP A 563 -45.25 7.24 -16.91
C ASP A 563 -44.42 7.04 -15.64
N VAL A 564 -43.13 7.38 -15.71
CA VAL A 564 -42.18 7.11 -14.62
C VAL A 564 -42.49 7.95 -13.38
N ALA A 565 -43.00 9.17 -13.53
CA ALA A 565 -43.25 10.06 -12.42
C ALA A 565 -44.52 9.68 -11.63
N SER A 566 -45.58 9.26 -12.33
CA SER A 566 -46.84 8.87 -11.69
C SER A 566 -46.96 7.37 -11.40
N GLY A 567 -46.18 6.53 -12.07
CA GLY A 567 -46.33 5.08 -12.06
C GLY A 567 -47.56 4.57 -12.81
N ALA A 568 -48.31 5.45 -13.47
CA ALA A 568 -49.54 5.08 -14.18
C ALA A 568 -49.23 4.52 -15.57
N THR A 569 -49.91 3.43 -15.94
CA THR A 569 -49.94 2.94 -17.33
C THR A 569 -50.70 3.94 -18.21
N VAL A 570 -50.04 4.46 -19.24
CA VAL A 570 -50.60 5.44 -20.17
C VAL A 570 -51.03 4.82 -21.51
N MET A 571 -50.46 3.68 -21.89
CA MET A 571 -50.82 2.90 -23.08
C MET A 571 -50.60 1.40 -22.82
N GLY A 572 -51.45 0.54 -23.39
CA GLY A 572 -51.43 -0.91 -23.16
C GLY A 572 -52.26 -1.37 -21.95
N PRO A 573 -52.15 -2.65 -21.54
CA PRO A 573 -51.18 -3.64 -22.02
C PRO A 573 -51.52 -4.34 -23.35
N LYS A 574 -50.49 -4.89 -23.99
CA LYS A 574 -50.57 -5.77 -25.17
C LYS A 574 -49.60 -6.93 -25.06
N ASP A 575 -49.82 -8.01 -25.81
CA ASP A 575 -48.89 -9.15 -25.88
C ASP A 575 -48.06 -9.11 -27.17
N SER A 576 -46.91 -9.79 -27.19
CA SER A 576 -46.00 -9.81 -28.34
C SER A 576 -46.58 -10.48 -29.57
N VAL A 577 -47.68 -11.23 -29.45
CA VAL A 577 -48.47 -11.72 -30.59
C VAL A 577 -49.95 -11.46 -30.31
N ASN A 578 -50.68 -10.96 -31.31
CA ASN A 578 -52.10 -10.60 -31.13
C ASN A 578 -52.93 -11.10 -32.33
N GLY A 579 -53.48 -12.33 -32.21
CA GLY A 579 -54.43 -12.90 -33.16
C GLY A 579 -53.98 -14.17 -33.88
N THR A 580 -54.95 -14.92 -34.41
CA THR A 580 -54.75 -16.15 -35.18
C THR A 580 -54.26 -15.81 -36.60
N GLY A 581 -53.01 -16.12 -36.93
CA GLY A 581 -52.48 -15.90 -38.29
C GLY A 581 -50.97 -15.69 -38.42
N TYR A 582 -50.21 -15.72 -37.33
CA TYR A 582 -48.75 -15.65 -37.40
C TYR A 582 -48.16 -17.03 -37.71
N ALA A 583 -47.38 -17.13 -38.78
CA ALA A 583 -46.64 -18.33 -39.12
C ALA A 583 -45.37 -18.41 -38.23
N ALA A 584 -44.99 -19.61 -37.81
CA ALA A 584 -43.72 -19.87 -37.12
C ALA A 584 -42.54 -19.23 -37.88
N GLY A 585 -41.60 -18.60 -37.16
CA GLY A 585 -40.47 -17.85 -37.72
C GLY A 585 -40.57 -16.32 -37.62
N ASN A 586 -41.51 -15.76 -36.84
CA ASN A 586 -41.73 -14.33 -36.77
C ASN A 586 -41.02 -13.70 -35.57
N ASN A 587 -39.79 -13.24 -35.81
CA ASN A 587 -38.90 -12.67 -34.80
C ASN A 587 -39.21 -11.21 -34.44
N ALA A 588 -40.28 -10.62 -34.97
CA ALA A 588 -40.63 -9.22 -34.70
C ALA A 588 -42.15 -9.04 -34.68
N SER A 589 -42.63 -8.20 -33.78
CA SER A 589 -44.05 -7.87 -33.65
C SER A 589 -44.25 -6.37 -33.46
N THR A 590 -45.22 -5.84 -34.19
CA THR A 590 -45.59 -4.42 -34.16
C THR A 590 -46.84 -4.22 -33.33
N LEU A 591 -46.74 -3.42 -32.27
CA LEU A 591 -47.78 -3.12 -31.31
C LEU A 591 -48.28 -1.68 -31.52
N ASP A 592 -49.51 -1.54 -32.01
CA ASP A 592 -50.15 -0.24 -32.23
C ASP A 592 -50.97 0.21 -31.01
N PHE A 593 -50.53 1.23 -30.30
CA PHE A 593 -51.29 1.85 -29.21
C PHE A 593 -52.10 3.05 -29.72
N THR A 594 -53.34 3.20 -29.26
CA THR A 594 -54.28 4.26 -29.71
C THR A 594 -54.90 5.06 -28.56
N GLU A 595 -54.53 4.73 -27.34
CA GLU A 595 -54.88 5.47 -26.14
C GLU A 595 -54.19 6.84 -26.17
N VAL A 596 -54.86 7.86 -25.63
CA VAL A 596 -54.44 9.26 -25.78
C VAL A 596 -53.85 9.83 -24.50
N PHE A 597 -52.82 10.67 -24.62
CA PHE A 597 -52.35 11.52 -23.54
C PHE A 597 -51.79 12.84 -24.04
N SER A 598 -51.79 13.87 -23.19
CA SER A 598 -51.34 15.21 -23.56
C SER A 598 -49.94 15.54 -23.04
N LEU A 599 -49.26 16.43 -23.76
CA LEU A 599 -48.00 17.08 -23.38
C LEU A 599 -48.18 18.60 -23.54
N ALA A 600 -47.96 19.35 -22.47
CA ALA A 600 -48.02 20.81 -22.50
C ALA A 600 -46.72 21.43 -23.09
N PRO A 601 -46.74 22.66 -23.61
CA PRO A 601 -45.57 23.34 -24.13
C PRO A 601 -44.46 23.43 -23.07
N GLY A 602 -43.25 23.04 -23.44
CA GLY A 602 -42.10 22.98 -22.54
C GLY A 602 -42.12 21.81 -21.55
N GLN A 603 -43.16 20.98 -21.55
CA GLN A 603 -43.24 19.80 -20.69
C GLN A 603 -42.40 18.66 -21.28
N ALA A 604 -41.58 18.05 -20.44
CA ALA A 604 -40.90 16.79 -20.71
C ALA A 604 -41.46 15.71 -19.76
N ARG A 605 -41.92 14.58 -20.30
CA ARG A 605 -42.38 13.42 -19.54
C ARG A 605 -41.54 12.20 -19.89
N THR A 606 -41.15 11.43 -18.89
CA THR A 606 -40.38 10.20 -19.06
C THR A 606 -41.29 9.00 -18.93
N PHE A 607 -41.15 8.07 -19.87
CA PHE A 607 -41.91 6.84 -19.98
C PHE A 607 -40.98 5.64 -20.00
N LYS A 608 -41.47 4.52 -19.47
CA LYS A 608 -40.82 3.22 -19.59
C LYS A 608 -41.77 2.20 -20.21
N VAL A 609 -41.22 1.28 -20.99
CA VAL A 609 -41.90 0.10 -21.50
C VAL A 609 -41.51 -1.08 -20.64
N THR A 610 -42.51 -1.71 -20.02
CA THR A 610 -42.35 -2.93 -19.23
C THR A 610 -43.06 -4.09 -19.92
N ALA A 611 -42.58 -5.30 -19.69
CA ALA A 611 -43.22 -6.53 -20.16
C ALA A 611 -43.04 -7.66 -19.14
N ASP A 612 -43.91 -8.66 -19.20
CA ASP A 612 -43.75 -9.94 -18.53
C ASP A 612 -43.11 -10.95 -19.49
N VAL A 613 -42.09 -11.67 -19.03
CA VAL A 613 -41.47 -12.76 -19.79
C VAL A 613 -42.20 -14.06 -19.48
N ALA A 614 -42.49 -14.87 -20.48
CA ALA A 614 -43.15 -16.16 -20.28
C ALA A 614 -42.27 -17.15 -19.49
N ASN A 615 -42.94 -18.09 -18.81
CA ASN A 615 -42.29 -19.23 -18.15
C ASN A 615 -42.08 -20.36 -19.17
N ASP A 616 -41.13 -20.16 -20.09
CA ASP A 616 -40.85 -21.10 -21.18
C ASP A 616 -39.45 -21.71 -21.00
N ALA A 617 -39.40 -23.02 -20.80
CA ALA A 617 -38.16 -23.78 -20.63
C ALA A 617 -37.30 -23.84 -21.92
N THR A 618 -37.87 -23.49 -23.07
CA THR A 618 -37.20 -23.52 -24.37
C THR A 618 -36.41 -22.25 -24.71
N LEU A 619 -36.31 -21.26 -23.82
CA LEU A 619 -35.53 -20.02 -24.04
C LEU A 619 -34.00 -20.21 -24.18
N THR A 620 -33.52 -21.40 -24.55
CA THR A 620 -32.10 -21.77 -24.67
C THR A 620 -31.84 -22.52 -25.99
N GLY A 621 -31.47 -21.77 -27.05
CA GLY A 621 -30.86 -22.30 -28.29
C GLY A 621 -31.83 -22.85 -29.36
N GLY A 622 -31.54 -22.62 -30.65
CA GLY A 622 -32.40 -22.99 -31.79
C GLY A 622 -33.29 -21.82 -32.29
N GLN A 623 -34.49 -22.10 -32.82
CA GLN A 623 -35.52 -21.10 -33.19
C GLN A 623 -36.09 -20.32 -31.98
N ASN A 624 -35.44 -20.41 -30.82
CA ASN A 624 -35.93 -19.94 -29.52
C ASN A 624 -35.50 -18.49 -29.22
N LEU A 625 -36.40 -17.74 -28.57
CA LEU A 625 -36.17 -16.36 -28.17
C LEU A 625 -35.07 -16.27 -27.09
N THR A 626 -33.89 -15.77 -27.45
CA THR A 626 -32.75 -15.61 -26.52
C THR A 626 -32.36 -14.16 -26.31
N THR A 627 -32.90 -13.24 -27.11
CA THR A 627 -32.76 -11.80 -26.91
C THR A 627 -34.05 -11.07 -27.25
N VAL A 628 -34.25 -9.90 -26.64
CA VAL A 628 -35.36 -8.99 -26.92
C VAL A 628 -34.87 -7.55 -27.01
N LYS A 629 -35.41 -6.79 -27.95
CA LYS A 629 -35.21 -5.35 -28.11
C LYS A 629 -36.57 -4.69 -28.35
N VAL A 630 -36.76 -3.48 -27.84
CA VAL A 630 -37.93 -2.66 -28.16
C VAL A 630 -37.48 -1.47 -29.01
N THR A 631 -38.21 -1.19 -30.08
CA THR A 631 -38.00 -0.05 -30.98
C THR A 631 -39.26 0.81 -30.99
N LEU A 632 -39.14 2.09 -30.62
CA LEU A 632 -40.21 3.06 -30.81
C LEU A 632 -40.19 3.55 -32.27
N LYS A 633 -41.27 3.34 -33.01
CA LYS A 633 -41.37 3.75 -34.41
C LYS A 633 -41.54 5.25 -34.54
N LYS A 634 -40.95 5.82 -35.60
CA LYS A 634 -41.07 7.25 -35.87
C LYS A 634 -42.54 7.66 -36.04
N PHE A 635 -42.92 8.76 -35.40
CA PHE A 635 -44.31 9.23 -35.41
C PHE A 635 -44.77 9.73 -36.79
N SER A 636 -43.88 10.22 -37.65
CA SER A 636 -44.23 10.65 -39.02
C SER A 636 -44.75 9.51 -39.91
N ALA A 637 -44.41 8.26 -39.60
CA ALA A 637 -44.91 7.09 -40.32
C ALA A 637 -46.34 6.70 -39.90
N LEU A 638 -46.85 7.29 -38.81
CA LEU A 638 -48.16 6.98 -38.24
C LEU A 638 -49.15 8.09 -38.60
N SER A 639 -50.26 7.74 -39.24
CA SER A 639 -51.29 8.72 -39.61
C SER A 639 -51.97 9.32 -38.38
N SER A 640 -51.98 10.66 -38.28
CA SER A 640 -52.57 11.42 -37.17
C SER A 640 -52.07 11.00 -35.79
N ALA A 641 -50.78 10.65 -35.68
CA ALA A 641 -50.18 10.16 -34.44
C ALA A 641 -50.14 11.22 -33.35
N ILE A 642 -49.75 12.45 -33.71
CA ILE A 642 -49.64 13.58 -32.80
C ILE A 642 -50.42 14.77 -33.36
N ARG A 643 -51.32 15.31 -32.55
CA ARG A 643 -52.11 16.50 -32.86
C ARG A 643 -51.55 17.69 -32.11
N ASN A 644 -51.28 18.79 -32.82
CA ASN A 644 -51.08 20.09 -32.18
C ASN A 644 -52.46 20.68 -31.84
N LEU A 645 -52.73 20.87 -30.55
CA LEU A 645 -53.99 21.39 -30.03
C LEU A 645 -54.13 22.90 -30.24
N ASP A 646 -53.01 23.63 -30.35
CA ASP A 646 -53.00 25.08 -30.59
C ASP A 646 -53.42 25.41 -32.03
N SER A 647 -52.93 24.64 -33.00
CA SER A 647 -53.24 24.84 -34.42
C SER A 647 -54.41 24.00 -34.92
N SER A 648 -54.83 22.98 -34.14
CA SER A 648 -55.73 21.94 -34.62
C SER A 648 -55.23 21.37 -35.96
N GLN A 649 -53.95 21.03 -36.04
CA GLN A 649 -53.33 20.35 -37.17
C GLN A 649 -52.44 19.21 -36.67
N ASP A 650 -52.22 18.20 -37.51
CA ASP A 650 -51.28 17.11 -37.18
C ASP A 650 -49.85 17.61 -37.41
N LEU A 651 -48.89 17.11 -36.63
CA LEU A 651 -47.49 17.52 -36.78
C LEU A 651 -46.93 17.03 -38.11
N ALA A 652 -46.20 17.91 -38.81
CA ALA A 652 -45.50 17.54 -40.04
C ALA A 652 -44.24 16.71 -39.71
N ALA A 653 -43.72 15.98 -40.69
CA ALA A 653 -42.51 15.15 -40.49
C ALA A 653 -41.31 15.94 -39.95
N ALA A 654 -41.15 17.19 -40.39
CA ALA A 654 -40.08 18.09 -39.94
C ALA A 654 -40.23 18.55 -38.47
N ASP A 655 -41.40 18.35 -37.86
CA ASP A 655 -41.68 18.72 -36.47
C ASP A 655 -41.37 17.58 -35.48
N TYR A 656 -40.90 16.42 -35.94
CA TYR A 656 -40.42 15.33 -35.08
C TYR A 656 -38.89 15.35 -34.99
N VAL A 657 -38.34 15.27 -33.77
CA VAL A 657 -36.91 15.15 -33.54
C VAL A 657 -36.59 14.01 -32.55
N PRO A 658 -35.89 12.94 -32.97
CA PRO A 658 -35.58 12.59 -34.35
C PRO A 658 -36.84 12.15 -35.12
N ASP A 659 -36.90 12.42 -36.41
CA ASP A 659 -37.85 11.75 -37.33
C ASP A 659 -37.31 10.38 -37.79
N ALA A 660 -36.98 9.51 -36.82
CA ALA A 660 -36.41 8.20 -37.07
C ALA A 660 -36.88 7.20 -36.00
N ASP A 661 -36.84 5.91 -36.35
CA ASP A 661 -37.10 4.86 -35.37
C ASP A 661 -36.05 4.93 -34.26
N THR A 662 -36.51 4.87 -33.01
CA THR A 662 -35.66 4.93 -31.83
C THR A 662 -35.53 3.54 -31.24
N ALA A 663 -34.43 2.86 -31.58
CA ALA A 663 -34.15 1.50 -31.11
C ALA A 663 -33.55 1.51 -29.69
N GLY A 664 -34.04 0.61 -28.84
CA GLY A 664 -33.50 0.34 -27.51
C GLY A 664 -32.27 -0.56 -27.53
N ASN A 665 -31.78 -0.88 -26.34
CA ASN A 665 -30.73 -1.88 -26.16
C ASN A 665 -31.30 -3.29 -26.29
N THR A 666 -30.48 -4.21 -26.80
CA THR A 666 -30.82 -5.65 -26.84
C THR A 666 -30.56 -6.27 -25.47
N HIS A 667 -31.58 -6.90 -24.87
CA HIS A 667 -31.51 -7.66 -23.63
C HIS A 667 -31.38 -9.15 -23.92
N ASN A 668 -30.68 -9.90 -23.08
CA ASN A 668 -30.60 -11.35 -23.20
C ASN A 668 -31.68 -12.00 -22.33
N LEU A 669 -32.33 -13.04 -22.82
CA LEU A 669 -33.19 -13.91 -22.03
C LEU A 669 -32.38 -15.13 -21.58
N LYS A 670 -32.45 -15.49 -20.30
CA LYS A 670 -31.76 -16.65 -19.73
C LYS A 670 -32.69 -17.43 -18.80
N SER A 671 -32.63 -18.76 -18.87
CA SER A 671 -33.28 -19.63 -17.89
C SER A 671 -32.48 -19.65 -16.57
N PRO A 672 -33.13 -19.60 -15.39
CA PRO A 672 -32.46 -19.89 -14.12
C PRO A 672 -31.82 -21.28 -14.16
N THR A 673 -30.57 -21.37 -13.69
CA THR A 673 -29.84 -22.64 -13.64
C THR A 673 -29.19 -22.81 -12.28
N LEU A 674 -29.10 -24.05 -11.81
CA LEU A 674 -28.33 -24.43 -10.64
C LEU A 674 -27.37 -25.54 -11.07
N THR A 675 -26.08 -25.37 -10.80
CA THR A 675 -25.09 -26.42 -11.01
C THR A 675 -24.58 -26.95 -9.68
N TYR A 676 -24.25 -28.24 -9.61
CA TYR A 676 -23.67 -28.87 -8.43
C TYR A 676 -22.39 -29.61 -8.76
N SER A 677 -21.45 -29.69 -7.83
CA SER A 677 -20.18 -30.42 -7.99
C SER A 677 -19.57 -30.78 -6.64
N LEU A 678 -18.63 -31.73 -6.63
CA LEU A 678 -17.93 -32.14 -5.42
C LEU A 678 -17.00 -31.01 -4.98
N ALA A 679 -17.06 -30.62 -3.72
CA ALA A 679 -16.13 -29.62 -3.19
C ALA A 679 -14.72 -30.21 -3.03
N SER A 680 -13.69 -29.36 -3.10
CA SER A 680 -12.29 -29.77 -2.90
C SER A 680 -11.95 -30.14 -1.45
N SER A 681 -12.85 -29.84 -0.51
CA SER A 681 -12.72 -30.15 0.91
C SER A 681 -14.06 -30.66 1.47
N PRO A 682 -14.08 -31.66 2.35
CA PRO A 682 -12.92 -32.39 2.88
C PRO A 682 -12.29 -33.33 1.85
N VAL A 683 -11.00 -33.64 2.03
CA VAL A 683 -10.28 -34.68 1.27
C VAL A 683 -10.33 -36.01 2.02
N SER A 684 -10.10 -37.11 1.31
CA SER A 684 -10.05 -38.43 1.91
C SER A 684 -9.03 -38.51 3.05
N GLN A 685 -9.46 -38.96 4.22
CA GLN A 685 -8.61 -39.06 5.41
C GLN A 685 -9.13 -40.14 6.37
N THR A 686 -8.32 -40.42 7.39
CA THR A 686 -8.67 -41.36 8.46
C THR A 686 -9.12 -40.63 9.72
N TYR A 687 -10.31 -40.98 10.19
CA TYR A 687 -10.85 -40.62 11.49
C TYR A 687 -10.77 -41.82 12.43
N ILE A 688 -10.56 -41.54 13.72
CA ILE A 688 -10.66 -42.56 14.75
C ILE A 688 -12.12 -42.70 15.17
N GLN A 689 -12.56 -43.92 15.45
CA GLN A 689 -13.89 -44.16 16.03
C GLN A 689 -14.13 -43.24 17.26
N GLY A 690 -15.35 -42.76 17.41
CA GLY A 690 -15.72 -41.77 18.42
C GLY A 690 -15.38 -40.31 18.07
N THR A 691 -14.78 -40.03 16.90
CA THR A 691 -14.56 -38.65 16.46
C THR A 691 -15.89 -37.91 16.28
N GLN A 692 -15.98 -36.73 16.88
CA GLN A 692 -17.13 -35.85 16.81
C GLN A 692 -16.92 -34.74 15.78
N ASN A 693 -17.99 -34.36 15.07
CA ASN A 693 -18.05 -33.31 14.06
C ASN A 693 -16.98 -33.44 12.96
N ALA A 694 -16.67 -34.68 12.56
CA ALA A 694 -15.79 -34.97 11.44
C ALA A 694 -16.39 -34.44 10.13
N ASN A 695 -15.68 -33.62 9.36
CA ASN A 695 -16.12 -33.23 8.03
C ASN A 695 -15.94 -34.41 7.08
N ILE A 696 -17.04 -34.90 6.50
CA ILE A 696 -17.05 -36.14 5.71
C ILE A 696 -17.45 -35.96 4.24
N PHE A 697 -18.09 -34.84 3.87
CA PHE A 697 -18.49 -34.56 2.49
C PHE A 697 -18.67 -33.07 2.24
N GLY A 698 -18.43 -32.62 1.01
CA GLY A 698 -18.59 -31.24 0.60
C GLY A 698 -19.26 -31.13 -0.78
N LEU A 699 -20.25 -30.26 -0.90
CA LEU A 699 -21.04 -30.05 -2.11
C LEU A 699 -21.01 -28.57 -2.49
N SER A 700 -20.52 -28.25 -3.67
CA SER A 700 -20.58 -26.90 -4.24
C SER A 700 -21.83 -26.75 -5.09
N LEU A 701 -22.61 -25.69 -4.85
CA LEU A 701 -23.82 -25.33 -5.57
C LEU A 701 -23.65 -23.93 -6.16
N LYS A 702 -23.86 -23.76 -7.47
CA LYS A 702 -23.69 -22.47 -8.16
C LYS A 702 -24.96 -22.08 -8.92
N ALA A 703 -25.51 -20.91 -8.61
CA ALA A 703 -26.59 -20.30 -9.39
C ALA A 703 -26.03 -19.67 -10.67
N GLY A 704 -26.76 -19.80 -11.78
CA GLY A 704 -26.45 -19.10 -13.03
C GLY A 704 -26.68 -17.59 -12.93
N ASP A 705 -26.41 -16.86 -14.01
CA ASP A 705 -26.44 -15.39 -14.00
C ASP A 705 -27.86 -14.78 -14.10
N ALA A 706 -28.88 -15.61 -14.33
CA ALA A 706 -30.24 -15.15 -14.59
C ALA A 706 -30.92 -14.58 -13.32
N THR A 707 -31.07 -15.40 -12.28
CA THR A 707 -31.79 -15.07 -11.04
C THR A 707 -31.14 -15.77 -9.84
N ASP A 708 -31.48 -15.32 -8.64
CA ASP A 708 -31.09 -16.01 -7.41
C ASP A 708 -31.79 -17.38 -7.35
N VAL A 709 -31.16 -18.38 -6.73
CA VAL A 709 -31.73 -19.73 -6.60
C VAL A 709 -31.90 -20.09 -5.13
N LYS A 710 -33.11 -20.45 -4.73
CA LYS A 710 -33.46 -20.93 -3.40
C LYS A 710 -33.46 -22.46 -3.36
N VAL A 711 -32.59 -23.06 -2.57
CA VAL A 711 -32.54 -24.52 -2.34
C VAL A 711 -33.30 -24.84 -1.07
N SER A 712 -34.37 -25.65 -1.17
CA SER A 712 -35.29 -25.98 -0.07
C SER A 712 -35.02 -27.33 0.59
N THR A 713 -34.52 -28.30 -0.19
CA THR A 713 -34.17 -29.64 0.30
C THR A 713 -32.88 -30.15 -0.35
N LEU A 714 -32.11 -30.93 0.42
CA LEU A 714 -30.95 -31.69 -0.04
C LEU A 714 -30.98 -33.09 0.59
N THR A 715 -30.94 -34.14 -0.22
CA THR A 715 -30.83 -35.53 0.22
C THR A 715 -29.44 -36.06 -0.08
N LEU A 716 -28.76 -36.58 0.95
CA LEU A 716 -27.44 -37.21 0.84
C LEU A 716 -27.54 -38.68 1.21
N THR A 717 -26.81 -39.54 0.51
CA THR A 717 -26.79 -40.98 0.75
C THR A 717 -25.40 -41.45 1.14
N ALA A 718 -25.31 -42.22 2.23
CA ALA A 718 -24.10 -42.86 2.68
C ALA A 718 -23.90 -44.24 2.03
N TYR A 719 -22.66 -44.52 1.64
CA TYR A 719 -22.21 -45.78 1.08
C TYR A 719 -21.04 -46.30 1.92
N VAL A 720 -21.03 -47.60 2.19
CA VAL A 720 -20.09 -48.26 3.11
C VAL A 720 -19.27 -49.30 2.35
N ASP A 721 -18.01 -49.43 2.74
CA ASP A 721 -17.09 -50.50 2.36
C ASP A 721 -16.36 -50.95 3.63
N SER A 722 -16.82 -52.05 4.23
CA SER A 722 -16.34 -52.58 5.50
C SER A 722 -15.22 -53.62 5.35
N ASP A 723 -15.16 -54.28 4.18
CA ASP A 723 -14.17 -55.31 3.89
C ASP A 723 -12.93 -54.78 3.14
N THR A 724 -12.89 -53.48 2.85
CA THR A 724 -11.85 -52.80 2.06
C THR A 724 -11.69 -53.34 0.63
N SER A 725 -12.72 -53.98 0.08
CA SER A 725 -12.74 -54.50 -1.29
C SER A 725 -12.59 -53.42 -2.36
N GLY A 726 -12.87 -52.16 -2.02
CA GLY A 726 -12.91 -51.03 -2.96
C GLY A 726 -14.29 -50.84 -3.60
N THR A 727 -15.27 -51.65 -3.21
CA THR A 727 -16.66 -51.56 -3.64
C THR A 727 -17.49 -50.93 -2.54
N PHE A 728 -18.16 -49.82 -2.84
CA PHE A 728 -19.02 -49.13 -1.87
C PHE A 728 -20.47 -49.52 -2.10
N THR A 729 -21.15 -49.98 -1.05
CA THR A 729 -22.55 -50.40 -1.11
C THR A 729 -23.44 -49.41 -0.38
N LYS A 730 -24.61 -49.11 -0.96
CA LYS A 730 -25.56 -48.13 -0.39
C LYS A 730 -26.04 -48.59 1.00
N GLY A 731 -25.89 -47.73 2.00
CA GLY A 731 -26.41 -47.90 3.36
C GLY A 731 -25.76 -48.99 4.22
N SER A 732 -25.33 -50.10 3.64
CA SER A 732 -24.69 -51.20 4.36
C SER A 732 -23.81 -52.03 3.43
N ASP A 733 -22.70 -52.52 3.97
CA ASP A 733 -21.84 -53.53 3.36
C ASP A 733 -21.57 -54.64 4.37
N THR A 734 -21.44 -55.88 3.89
CA THR A 734 -21.24 -57.16 4.63
C THR A 734 -21.39 -57.14 6.16
N THR A 735 -20.50 -56.44 6.88
CA THR A 735 -20.41 -56.43 8.35
C THR A 735 -20.73 -55.09 9.03
N ALA A 736 -21.00 -54.03 8.27
CA ALA A 736 -21.27 -52.68 8.81
C ALA A 736 -22.40 -51.94 8.09
N THR A 737 -23.14 -51.10 8.84
CA THR A 737 -24.12 -50.16 8.27
C THR A 737 -23.68 -48.72 8.46
N ALA A 738 -24.14 -47.83 7.58
CA ALA A 738 -23.90 -46.40 7.69
C ALA A 738 -24.46 -45.83 9.00
N SER A 739 -25.58 -46.38 9.48
CA SER A 739 -26.20 -46.00 10.76
C SER A 739 -25.42 -46.47 11.99
N ASP A 740 -24.63 -47.55 11.88
CA ASP A 740 -23.76 -48.01 12.97
C ASP A 740 -22.49 -47.16 13.05
N GLN A 741 -22.00 -46.67 11.90
CA GLN A 741 -20.78 -45.87 11.83
C GLN A 741 -21.06 -44.39 12.12
N VAL A 742 -22.08 -43.79 11.49
CA VAL A 742 -22.44 -42.37 11.61
C VAL A 742 -23.68 -42.22 12.47
N LEU A 743 -23.52 -41.72 13.69
CA LEU A 743 -24.61 -41.54 14.64
C LEU A 743 -25.48 -40.33 14.31
N THR A 744 -24.85 -39.22 13.93
CA THR A 744 -25.54 -37.97 13.58
C THR A 744 -24.72 -37.19 12.56
N ALA A 745 -25.38 -36.44 11.67
CA ALA A 745 -24.79 -35.56 10.69
C ALA A 745 -25.48 -34.19 10.66
N LYS A 746 -24.70 -33.14 10.41
CA LYS A 746 -25.13 -31.74 10.32
C LYS A 746 -24.62 -31.14 9.01
N LEU A 747 -25.48 -30.34 8.37
CA LEU A 747 -25.16 -29.65 7.13
C LEU A 747 -24.88 -28.17 7.40
N TRP A 748 -23.74 -27.68 6.92
CA TRP A 748 -23.22 -26.34 7.20
C TRP A 748 -23.01 -25.54 5.91
N ASN A 749 -23.32 -24.24 5.97
CA ASN A 749 -22.82 -23.23 5.05
C ASN A 749 -21.88 -22.30 5.83
N GLY A 750 -20.57 -22.44 5.62
CA GLY A 750 -19.56 -21.82 6.48
C GLY A 750 -19.72 -22.29 7.94
N THR A 751 -19.98 -21.36 8.85
CA THR A 751 -20.20 -21.65 10.27
C THR A 751 -21.69 -21.79 10.65
N THR A 752 -22.60 -21.62 9.69
CA THR A 752 -24.05 -21.64 9.94
C THR A 752 -24.63 -23.01 9.60
N GLN A 753 -25.27 -23.66 10.57
CA GLN A 753 -26.02 -24.89 10.31
C GLN A 753 -27.31 -24.54 9.56
N ILE A 754 -27.54 -25.16 8.39
CA ILE A 754 -28.64 -24.77 7.48
C ILE A 754 -29.84 -25.73 7.47
N SER A 755 -29.78 -26.81 8.25
CA SER A 755 -30.90 -27.73 8.48
C SER A 755 -30.73 -28.44 9.83
N THR A 756 -31.76 -29.16 10.28
CA THR A 756 -31.71 -29.92 11.54
C THR A 756 -30.69 -31.07 11.45
N THR A 757 -30.21 -31.54 12.61
CA THR A 757 -29.33 -32.70 12.68
C THR A 757 -30.08 -33.95 12.22
N LYS A 758 -29.46 -34.75 11.34
CA LYS A 758 -30.02 -35.98 10.80
C LYS A 758 -29.14 -37.17 11.18
N SER A 759 -29.60 -38.39 10.92
CA SER A 759 -28.80 -39.61 11.00
C SER A 759 -29.11 -40.44 9.75
N PRO A 760 -28.17 -41.24 9.22
CA PRO A 760 -28.46 -42.16 8.14
C PRO A 760 -29.62 -43.08 8.51
N THR A 761 -30.55 -43.32 7.58
CA THR A 761 -31.61 -44.30 7.78
C THR A 761 -31.03 -45.70 7.99
N SER A 762 -31.63 -46.46 8.93
CA SER A 762 -31.19 -47.82 9.28
C SER A 762 -31.30 -48.80 8.10
N GLY A 763 -30.45 -49.82 8.08
CA GLY A 763 -30.46 -50.88 7.06
C GLY A 763 -29.78 -50.45 5.76
N THR A 764 -30.36 -50.80 4.61
CA THR A 764 -29.79 -50.54 3.27
C THR A 764 -30.05 -49.12 2.74
N GLY A 765 -30.69 -48.26 3.54
CA GLY A 765 -31.09 -46.92 3.12
C GLY A 765 -29.93 -45.92 3.09
N GLY A 766 -29.25 -45.72 4.22
CA GLY A 766 -28.14 -44.76 4.34
C GLY A 766 -28.52 -43.30 4.04
N VAL A 767 -29.80 -42.95 4.02
CA VAL A 767 -30.29 -41.67 3.52
C VAL A 767 -30.34 -40.62 4.63
N MET A 768 -29.96 -39.39 4.31
CA MET A 768 -30.10 -38.19 5.14
C MET A 768 -30.78 -37.08 4.34
N THR A 769 -32.04 -36.78 4.66
CA THR A 769 -32.79 -35.70 4.00
C THR A 769 -32.77 -34.43 4.86
N PHE A 770 -32.11 -33.40 4.36
CA PHE A 770 -32.06 -32.06 4.92
C PHE A 770 -33.17 -31.23 4.28
N ASP A 771 -34.17 -30.87 5.08
CA ASP A 771 -35.35 -30.09 4.71
C ASP A 771 -35.34 -28.73 5.40
N ASN A 772 -36.26 -27.85 5.02
CA ASN A 772 -36.40 -26.49 5.53
C ASN A 772 -35.11 -25.67 5.44
N MET A 773 -34.28 -25.97 4.44
CA MET A 773 -33.10 -25.18 4.10
C MET A 773 -33.62 -23.91 3.45
N ASN A 774 -33.60 -22.76 4.11
CA ASN A 774 -33.94 -21.50 3.44
C ASN A 774 -32.67 -20.91 2.77
N LEU A 775 -31.97 -21.73 1.98
CA LEU A 775 -30.68 -21.36 1.38
C LEU A 775 -30.92 -20.59 0.09
N VAL A 776 -30.56 -19.31 0.06
CA VAL A 776 -30.58 -18.49 -1.17
C VAL A 776 -29.15 -18.34 -1.69
N ILE A 777 -28.94 -18.75 -2.94
CA ILE A 777 -27.69 -18.59 -3.67
C ILE A 777 -27.91 -17.44 -4.64
N ALA A 778 -27.21 -16.33 -4.43
CA ALA A 778 -27.32 -15.17 -5.31
C ALA A 778 -26.86 -15.52 -6.73
N LYS A 779 -27.47 -14.92 -7.75
CA LYS A 779 -27.12 -15.15 -9.15
C LYS A 779 -25.62 -15.02 -9.42
N GLY A 780 -25.08 -15.93 -10.22
CA GLY A 780 -23.65 -16.03 -10.53
C GLY A 780 -22.76 -16.55 -9.41
N GLN A 781 -23.27 -16.71 -8.18
CA GLN A 781 -22.47 -17.10 -7.01
C GLN A 781 -22.46 -18.60 -6.75
N THR A 782 -21.40 -19.05 -6.09
CA THR A 782 -21.21 -20.44 -5.63
C THR A 782 -21.25 -20.49 -4.10
N VAL A 783 -21.98 -21.46 -3.55
CA VAL A 783 -22.01 -21.79 -2.13
C VAL A 783 -21.50 -23.21 -1.94
N THR A 784 -20.58 -23.41 -1.00
CA THR A 784 -20.08 -24.74 -0.62
C THR A 784 -20.70 -25.18 0.70
N LEU A 785 -21.40 -26.31 0.67
CA LEU A 785 -22.00 -26.96 1.82
C LEU A 785 -21.06 -28.05 2.35
N THR A 786 -20.91 -28.14 3.68
CA THR A 786 -20.10 -29.17 4.33
C THR A 786 -20.98 -30.04 5.22
N LEU A 787 -20.88 -31.36 5.06
CA LEU A 787 -21.50 -32.35 5.94
C LEU A 787 -20.49 -32.75 7.02
N SER A 788 -20.84 -32.51 8.29
CA SER A 788 -20.08 -32.99 9.45
C SER A 788 -20.82 -34.14 10.14
N ALA A 789 -20.12 -35.18 10.57
CA ALA A 789 -20.67 -36.37 11.22
C ALA A 789 -20.03 -36.67 12.57
N ASN A 790 -20.79 -37.30 13.46
CA ASN A 790 -20.29 -37.93 14.68
C ASN A 790 -20.20 -39.44 14.44
N PHE A 791 -19.01 -40.01 14.65
CA PHE A 791 -18.80 -41.45 14.52
C PHE A 791 -19.07 -42.19 15.83
N ALA A 792 -19.55 -43.44 15.75
CA ALA A 792 -19.74 -44.26 16.93
C ALA A 792 -18.42 -44.54 17.67
N ALA A 793 -18.48 -44.59 19.01
CA ALA A 793 -17.31 -44.79 19.86
C ALA A 793 -16.69 -46.19 19.76
N SER A 794 -17.46 -47.16 19.26
CA SER A 794 -17.03 -48.53 19.00
C SER A 794 -17.81 -49.05 17.80
N ILE A 795 -17.09 -49.48 16.77
CA ILE A 795 -17.68 -50.05 15.55
C ILE A 795 -17.24 -51.51 15.48
N ALA A 796 -18.20 -52.44 15.56
CA ALA A 796 -17.93 -53.86 15.78
C ALA A 796 -17.16 -54.57 14.64
N SER A 797 -17.19 -54.02 13.43
CA SER A 797 -16.55 -54.53 12.21
C SER A 797 -15.07 -54.18 12.08
N VAL A 798 -14.54 -53.19 12.82
CA VAL A 798 -13.18 -52.61 12.59
C VAL A 798 -12.04 -53.51 13.09
N ALA A 799 -12.28 -54.81 13.29
CA ALA A 799 -11.32 -55.72 13.93
C ALA A 799 -10.13 -56.16 13.03
N ALA A 800 -10.04 -55.74 11.76
CA ALA A 800 -8.87 -56.03 10.90
C ALA A 800 -8.66 -55.07 9.70
N SER A 801 -9.72 -54.45 9.18
CA SER A 801 -9.70 -53.48 8.09
C SER A 801 -10.39 -52.19 8.56
N SER A 802 -9.92 -51.03 8.12
CA SER A 802 -10.58 -49.77 8.46
C SER A 802 -11.82 -49.60 7.59
N ASP A 803 -12.99 -49.47 8.21
CA ASP A 803 -14.26 -49.24 7.51
C ASP A 803 -14.20 -47.93 6.72
N ARG A 804 -14.74 -47.91 5.49
CA ARG A 804 -14.75 -46.71 4.65
C ARG A 804 -16.17 -46.27 4.37
N ILE A 805 -16.40 -44.97 4.46
CA ILE A 805 -17.69 -44.33 4.14
C ILE A 805 -17.53 -43.27 3.06
N LYS A 806 -18.48 -43.25 2.13
CA LYS A 806 -18.66 -42.19 1.13
C LYS A 806 -20.05 -41.60 1.26
N ILE A 807 -20.19 -40.35 0.85
CA ILE A 807 -21.46 -39.67 0.73
C ILE A 807 -21.63 -39.25 -0.74
N ASP A 808 -22.80 -39.44 -1.32
CA ASP A 808 -23.13 -39.01 -2.68
C ASP A 808 -24.61 -38.64 -2.81
N LEU A 809 -24.97 -38.07 -3.96
CA LEU A 809 -26.35 -37.95 -4.42
C LEU A 809 -26.70 -39.23 -5.19
N ALA A 810 -27.72 -39.94 -4.72
CA ALA A 810 -28.08 -41.28 -5.20
C ALA A 810 -29.02 -41.23 -6.41
N ASN A 811 -29.88 -40.22 -6.49
CA ASN A 811 -30.91 -40.10 -7.52
C ASN A 811 -30.43 -39.15 -8.64
N ARG A 812 -29.35 -39.55 -9.34
CA ARG A 812 -28.80 -38.83 -10.49
C ARG A 812 -29.22 -39.50 -11.81
N THR A 813 -29.72 -38.70 -12.75
CA THR A 813 -30.24 -39.17 -14.05
C THR A 813 -29.59 -38.37 -15.18
N GLU A 814 -29.12 -39.07 -16.22
CA GLU A 814 -28.51 -38.44 -17.40
C GLU A 814 -29.55 -37.62 -18.19
N VAL A 815 -29.16 -36.44 -18.66
CA VAL A 815 -29.91 -35.61 -19.60
C VAL A 815 -29.52 -36.00 -21.02
N THR A 816 -30.38 -36.73 -21.72
CA THR A 816 -30.16 -37.08 -23.13
C THR A 816 -30.67 -35.96 -24.06
N ASP A 817 -29.78 -35.40 -24.87
CA ASP A 817 -30.13 -34.41 -25.90
C ASP A 817 -30.65 -35.16 -27.14
N GLY A 818 -31.95 -35.45 -27.21
CA GLY A 818 -32.59 -35.98 -28.43
C GLY A 818 -33.27 -37.35 -28.36
N GLY A 819 -34.04 -37.65 -27.32
CA GLY A 819 -35.05 -38.73 -27.35
C GLY A 819 -34.54 -40.16 -27.11
N GLY A 820 -33.28 -40.33 -26.73
CA GLY A 820 -32.78 -41.59 -26.15
C GLY A 820 -33.34 -41.82 -24.74
N ALA A 821 -33.54 -43.08 -24.35
CA ALA A 821 -33.99 -43.43 -23.00
C ALA A 821 -33.00 -42.88 -21.96
N ALA A 822 -33.51 -42.19 -20.93
CA ALA A 822 -32.69 -41.65 -19.85
C ALA A 822 -31.86 -42.76 -19.17
N GLY A 823 -30.54 -42.57 -19.13
CA GLY A 823 -29.58 -43.49 -18.53
C GLY A 823 -29.20 -43.12 -17.09
N THR A 824 -28.39 -43.98 -16.47
CA THR A 824 -27.68 -43.69 -15.22
C THR A 824 -26.45 -42.83 -15.51
N CYS A 825 -26.18 -41.84 -14.66
CA CYS A 825 -24.98 -41.01 -14.73
C CYS A 825 -23.70 -41.81 -14.44
N ASP A 826 -23.08 -42.39 -15.47
CA ASP A 826 -21.99 -43.35 -15.34
C ASP A 826 -20.67 -42.91 -15.99
N ASN A 827 -20.67 -41.86 -16.83
CA ASN A 827 -19.47 -41.32 -17.46
C ASN A 827 -19.16 -39.86 -17.05
N ALA A 828 -17.89 -39.48 -17.20
CA ALA A 828 -17.41 -38.14 -16.89
C ALA A 828 -17.92 -37.05 -17.87
N ALA A 829 -18.43 -37.44 -19.04
CA ALA A 829 -18.97 -36.53 -20.05
C ALA A 829 -20.48 -36.27 -19.89
N ASP A 830 -21.16 -37.10 -19.10
CA ASP A 830 -22.62 -37.03 -18.96
C ASP A 830 -23.04 -35.72 -18.29
N VAL A 831 -24.11 -35.13 -18.81
CA VAL A 831 -24.83 -34.04 -18.14
C VAL A 831 -25.92 -34.69 -17.29
N CYS A 832 -25.94 -34.37 -16.00
CA CYS A 832 -26.72 -35.11 -15.02
C CYS A 832 -27.63 -34.21 -14.20
N THR A 833 -28.92 -34.55 -14.15
CA THR A 833 -29.86 -33.96 -13.19
C THR A 833 -29.88 -34.75 -11.89
N THR A 834 -30.50 -34.19 -10.85
CA THR A 834 -30.82 -34.96 -9.66
C THR A 834 -32.13 -34.52 -9.01
N SER A 835 -32.88 -35.49 -8.48
CA SER A 835 -34.05 -35.23 -7.64
C SER A 835 -33.69 -35.09 -6.15
N ASP A 836 -32.43 -35.30 -5.78
CA ASP A 836 -31.95 -35.16 -4.40
C ASP A 836 -31.81 -33.69 -3.97
N ILE A 837 -31.88 -32.73 -4.90
CA ILE A 837 -31.86 -31.29 -4.62
C ILE A 837 -33.18 -30.70 -5.14
N SER A 838 -33.96 -30.07 -4.25
CA SER A 838 -35.09 -29.23 -4.66
C SER A 838 -34.70 -27.76 -4.62
N ALA A 839 -34.82 -27.07 -5.75
CA ALA A 839 -34.49 -25.66 -5.87
C ALA A 839 -35.56 -24.90 -6.64
N THR A 840 -35.77 -23.63 -6.28
CA THR A 840 -36.66 -22.72 -6.99
C THR A 840 -36.00 -21.36 -7.25
N ASP A 841 -36.50 -20.60 -8.21
CA ASP A 841 -36.19 -19.17 -8.35
C ASP A 841 -36.96 -18.34 -7.29
N PRO A 842 -36.79 -16.99 -7.24
CA PRO A 842 -37.50 -16.13 -6.29
C PRO A 842 -39.02 -16.08 -6.51
N ASP A 843 -39.48 -16.44 -7.71
CA ASP A 843 -40.88 -16.47 -8.11
C ASP A 843 -41.54 -17.83 -7.83
N GLY A 844 -40.78 -18.82 -7.34
CA GLY A 844 -41.25 -20.12 -6.90
C GLY A 844 -41.23 -21.22 -7.98
N ASN A 845 -40.63 -20.96 -9.14
CA ASN A 845 -40.52 -21.97 -10.21
C ASN A 845 -39.40 -22.96 -9.91
N SER A 846 -39.58 -24.23 -10.27
CA SER A 846 -38.56 -25.27 -10.10
C SER A 846 -37.33 -25.00 -10.96
N VAL A 847 -36.13 -25.06 -10.36
CA VAL A 847 -34.84 -24.95 -11.03
C VAL A 847 -34.18 -26.33 -10.99
N THR A 848 -33.99 -26.94 -12.16
CA THR A 848 -33.37 -28.26 -12.27
C THR A 848 -31.86 -28.18 -12.01
N PRO A 849 -31.33 -28.87 -10.97
CA PRO A 849 -29.90 -28.89 -10.69
C PRO A 849 -29.16 -29.77 -11.70
N LEU A 850 -28.02 -29.29 -12.20
CA LEU A 850 -27.21 -29.96 -13.22
C LEU A 850 -25.75 -30.14 -12.78
N THR A 851 -25.11 -31.22 -13.21
CA THR A 851 -23.65 -31.38 -13.14
C THR A 851 -23.13 -31.94 -14.45
N THR A 852 -21.85 -31.73 -14.73
CA THR A 852 -21.11 -32.52 -15.71
C THR A 852 -20.22 -33.53 -15.00
N GLY A 853 -20.29 -34.78 -15.43
CA GLY A 853 -19.46 -35.86 -14.92
C GLY A 853 -19.86 -36.44 -13.55
N LEU A 854 -18.98 -37.30 -13.04
CA LEU A 854 -19.24 -38.11 -11.84
C LEU A 854 -18.97 -37.31 -10.56
N LEU A 855 -19.93 -37.27 -9.64
CA LEU A 855 -19.82 -36.50 -8.40
C LEU A 855 -18.85 -37.13 -7.40
N ASN A 856 -19.18 -38.31 -6.83
CA ASN A 856 -18.31 -39.00 -5.85
C ASN A 856 -18.12 -40.51 -6.10
N GLN A 857 -18.48 -41.01 -7.28
CA GLN A 857 -18.21 -42.37 -7.80
C GLN A 857 -18.42 -43.51 -6.77
N THR A 858 -19.67 -43.93 -6.59
CA THR A 858 -20.10 -44.83 -5.51
C THR A 858 -19.89 -46.31 -5.77
N THR A 859 -19.42 -46.73 -6.94
CA THR A 859 -19.19 -48.15 -7.28
C THR A 859 -17.71 -48.54 -7.32
N VAL A 860 -16.79 -47.56 -7.25
CA VAL A 860 -15.35 -47.75 -7.33
C VAL A 860 -14.63 -46.90 -6.29
N ASP A 861 -13.39 -47.24 -5.95
CA ASP A 861 -12.61 -46.53 -4.94
C ASP A 861 -11.97 -45.21 -5.44
N ALA A 862 -12.79 -44.34 -6.04
CA ALA A 862 -12.42 -43.02 -6.55
C ALA A 862 -13.20 -41.89 -5.85
N GLY A 863 -12.67 -40.67 -5.79
CA GLY A 863 -13.33 -39.55 -5.10
C GLY A 863 -13.07 -39.48 -3.58
N THR A 864 -13.85 -38.68 -2.87
CA THR A 864 -13.70 -38.40 -1.44
C THR A 864 -14.34 -39.50 -0.60
N ARG A 865 -13.54 -40.15 0.25
CA ARG A 865 -13.95 -41.20 1.20
C ARG A 865 -13.33 -40.98 2.58
N MET A 866 -14.05 -41.32 3.63
CA MET A 866 -13.52 -41.28 4.99
C MET A 866 -13.23 -42.70 5.46
N THR A 867 -12.05 -42.90 6.02
CA THR A 867 -11.64 -44.16 6.62
C THR A 867 -11.82 -44.07 8.13
N ILE A 868 -12.47 -45.04 8.75
CA ILE A 868 -12.74 -45.08 10.18
C ILE A 868 -11.87 -46.18 10.78
N ALA A 869 -10.86 -45.80 11.56
CA ALA A 869 -9.91 -46.70 12.19
C ALA A 869 -10.14 -46.81 13.69
N ALA A 870 -9.76 -47.96 14.27
CA ALA A 870 -9.82 -48.17 15.71
C ALA A 870 -8.70 -47.45 16.49
N ALA A 871 -7.54 -47.22 15.86
CA ALA A 871 -6.35 -46.68 16.51
C ALA A 871 -5.41 -45.89 15.55
N GLY A 872 -4.60 -44.99 16.13
CA GLY A 872 -3.50 -44.31 15.45
C GLY A 872 -2.19 -45.12 15.44
N THR A 873 -1.13 -44.60 14.80
CA THR A 873 0.20 -45.25 14.76
C THR A 873 1.32 -44.32 15.24
N VAL A 874 2.44 -44.91 15.67
CA VAL A 874 3.63 -44.17 16.14
C VAL A 874 4.89 -44.61 15.38
N ALA A 875 5.75 -43.66 15.07
CA ALA A 875 7.09 -43.91 14.54
C ALA A 875 8.14 -43.16 15.35
N VAL A 876 9.27 -43.80 15.65
CA VAL A 876 10.39 -43.16 16.37
C VAL A 876 11.66 -43.26 15.55
N VAL A 877 12.40 -42.17 15.46
CA VAL A 877 13.71 -42.08 14.79
C VAL A 877 14.69 -41.27 15.65
N LEU A 878 15.99 -41.40 15.38
CA LEU A 878 16.98 -40.47 15.95
C LEU A 878 16.70 -39.06 15.43
N ALA A 879 16.78 -38.05 16.29
CA ALA A 879 16.68 -36.67 15.83
C ALA A 879 17.90 -36.29 14.96
N PRO A 880 17.77 -35.35 14.01
CA PRO A 880 18.93 -34.84 13.27
C PRO A 880 20.04 -34.32 14.19
N ASP A 881 21.28 -34.38 13.70
CA ASP A 881 22.45 -33.85 14.42
C ASP A 881 22.36 -32.31 14.54
N ASP A 882 22.46 -31.83 15.77
CA ASP A 882 22.61 -30.44 16.16
C ASP A 882 23.70 -30.34 17.26
N THR A 883 23.99 -29.12 17.73
CA THR A 883 25.04 -28.89 18.75
C THR A 883 24.84 -29.65 20.07
N GLU A 884 23.65 -30.22 20.32
CA GLU A 884 23.33 -31.01 21.49
C GLU A 884 23.24 -32.52 21.18
N SER A 885 22.72 -32.92 20.01
CA SER A 885 22.56 -34.32 19.62
C SER A 885 23.79 -34.94 18.96
N GLU A 886 24.69 -34.17 18.35
CA GLU A 886 25.88 -34.68 17.65
C GLU A 886 26.79 -35.52 18.56
N ALA A 887 27.59 -36.44 18.01
CA ALA A 887 28.61 -37.13 18.79
C ALA A 887 29.63 -36.11 19.35
N GLY A 888 30.03 -36.25 20.61
CA GLY A 888 30.85 -35.19 21.22
C GLY A 888 31.40 -35.43 22.61
N LEU A 889 32.22 -34.48 23.10
CA LEU A 889 32.79 -34.48 24.44
C LEU A 889 31.81 -33.91 25.48
N VAL A 890 31.66 -34.61 26.61
CA VAL A 890 30.78 -34.22 27.72
C VAL A 890 31.53 -34.24 29.04
N ILE A 891 31.32 -33.21 29.86
CA ILE A 891 32.04 -33.01 31.12
C ILE A 891 31.53 -33.98 32.19
N GLY A 892 32.41 -34.83 32.74
CA GLY A 892 32.11 -35.70 33.87
C GLY A 892 31.75 -34.90 35.14
N GLY A 893 30.85 -35.43 35.96
CA GLY A 893 30.33 -34.75 37.16
C GLY A 893 29.20 -33.75 36.86
N SER A 894 28.85 -33.54 35.59
CA SER A 894 27.78 -32.62 35.20
C SER A 894 26.39 -33.20 35.51
N SER A 895 25.49 -32.35 36.01
CA SER A 895 24.07 -32.66 36.11
C SER A 895 23.34 -32.31 34.80
N ASN A 896 22.36 -33.12 34.40
CA ASN A 896 21.52 -32.90 33.22
C ASN A 896 22.29 -32.69 31.91
N ALA A 897 23.41 -33.39 31.71
CA ALA A 897 24.14 -33.35 30.45
C ALA A 897 23.30 -33.98 29.31
N VAL A 898 23.27 -33.38 28.13
CA VAL A 898 22.50 -33.93 27.00
C VAL A 898 23.19 -35.18 26.44
N LEU A 899 22.46 -36.29 26.39
CA LEU A 899 22.97 -37.59 25.96
C LEU A 899 22.32 -38.15 24.69
N GLY A 900 21.13 -37.68 24.31
CA GLY A 900 20.48 -38.08 23.07
C GLY A 900 19.19 -37.33 22.81
N LYS A 901 18.75 -37.28 21.55
CA LYS A 901 17.48 -36.66 21.12
C LYS A 901 16.74 -37.61 20.18
N PHE A 902 15.46 -37.87 20.44
CA PHE A 902 14.64 -38.80 19.66
C PHE A 902 13.39 -38.10 19.14
N LYS A 903 13.12 -38.27 17.85
CA LYS A 903 11.92 -37.75 17.18
C LYS A 903 10.85 -38.82 17.15
N VAL A 904 9.68 -38.48 17.66
CA VAL A 904 8.47 -39.31 17.67
C VAL A 904 7.44 -38.68 16.75
N SER A 905 6.86 -39.45 15.84
CA SER A 905 5.76 -39.04 14.95
C SER A 905 4.51 -39.84 15.27
N ALA A 906 3.34 -39.20 15.23
CA ALA A 906 2.03 -39.82 15.36
C ALA A 906 1.25 -39.67 14.05
N THR A 907 0.46 -40.67 13.68
CA THR A 907 -0.42 -40.63 12.50
C THR A 907 -1.84 -41.04 12.88
N ASN A 908 -2.83 -40.39 12.25
CA ASN A 908 -4.27 -40.55 12.44
C ASN A 908 -4.84 -40.10 13.80
N GLU A 909 -4.01 -40.02 14.85
CA GLU A 909 -4.43 -39.64 16.19
C GLU A 909 -3.33 -38.88 16.95
N GLU A 910 -3.71 -38.02 17.90
CA GLU A 910 -2.79 -37.48 18.91
C GLU A 910 -2.43 -38.58 19.92
N LEU A 911 -1.13 -38.77 20.13
CA LEU A 911 -0.59 -39.80 21.01
C LEU A 911 0.18 -39.21 22.17
N LYS A 912 0.09 -39.85 23.33
CA LYS A 912 0.79 -39.46 24.56
C LYS A 912 1.74 -40.57 24.99
N MET A 913 3.02 -40.24 25.21
CA MET A 913 3.98 -41.20 25.75
C MET A 913 3.77 -41.36 27.26
N THR A 914 3.45 -42.58 27.69
CA THR A 914 3.11 -42.91 29.10
C THR A 914 4.19 -43.72 29.80
N LYS A 915 5.01 -44.45 29.02
CA LYS A 915 6.19 -45.17 29.52
C LYS A 915 7.36 -45.04 28.55
N ALA A 916 8.58 -45.05 29.08
CA ALA A 916 9.81 -45.16 28.32
C ALA A 916 10.81 -46.09 29.03
N LEU A 917 11.55 -46.89 28.27
CA LEU A 917 12.75 -47.57 28.74
C LEU A 917 13.98 -47.05 27.99
N LEU A 918 14.90 -46.43 28.73
CA LEU A 918 16.20 -46.01 28.21
C LEU A 918 17.31 -46.92 28.72
N ARG A 919 18.32 -47.20 27.88
CA ARG A 919 19.50 -47.99 28.26
C ARG A 919 20.80 -47.27 27.89
N VAL A 920 21.80 -47.31 28.77
CA VAL A 920 23.19 -46.96 28.49
C VAL A 920 24.07 -48.21 28.58
N ALA A 921 24.87 -48.49 27.56
CA ALA A 921 25.61 -49.77 27.44
C ALA A 921 26.84 -49.90 28.37
N THR A 922 27.30 -48.80 28.98
CA THR A 922 28.51 -48.76 29.81
C THR A 922 28.15 -48.78 31.29
N ALA A 923 27.89 -49.98 31.82
CA ALA A 923 27.68 -50.20 33.25
C ALA A 923 28.82 -49.58 34.10
N PRO A 924 28.52 -49.16 35.34
CA PRO A 924 27.86 -47.91 35.73
C PRO A 924 28.83 -46.72 35.86
N THR A 925 30.01 -46.78 35.24
CA THR A 925 31.09 -45.83 35.57
C THR A 925 30.82 -44.40 35.11
N GLY A 926 29.91 -44.16 34.15
CA GLY A 926 29.69 -42.82 33.57
C GLY A 926 28.37 -42.09 33.89
N VAL A 927 27.25 -42.79 34.16
CA VAL A 927 25.90 -42.18 34.28
C VAL A 927 25.15 -42.71 35.50
N THR A 928 24.59 -41.81 36.32
CA THR A 928 23.85 -42.17 37.56
C THR A 928 22.33 -42.20 37.37
N SER A 929 21.78 -41.28 36.58
CA SER A 929 20.34 -41.21 36.31
C SER A 929 20.07 -40.57 34.96
N LEU A 930 18.96 -40.94 34.32
CA LEU A 930 18.46 -40.35 33.09
C LEU A 930 17.14 -39.59 33.32
N SER A 931 16.92 -38.55 32.53
CA SER A 931 15.72 -37.71 32.52
C SER A 931 15.29 -37.46 31.08
N ILE A 932 13.99 -37.34 30.85
CA ILE A 932 13.38 -37.03 29.55
C ILE A 932 12.80 -35.62 29.61
N TYR A 933 13.18 -34.79 28.66
CA TYR A 933 12.76 -33.40 28.52
C TYR A 933 12.04 -33.15 27.20
N ASP A 934 11.01 -32.31 27.25
CA ASP A 934 10.35 -31.68 26.11
C ASP A 934 10.75 -30.19 26.07
N GLY A 935 11.68 -29.86 25.18
CA GLY A 935 12.38 -28.58 25.25
C GLY A 935 13.11 -28.41 26.60
N SER A 936 12.73 -27.41 27.38
CA SER A 936 13.24 -27.18 28.74
C SER A 936 12.41 -27.88 29.84
N THR A 937 11.24 -28.43 29.50
CA THR A 937 10.30 -29.02 30.46
C THR A 937 10.66 -30.47 30.77
N LEU A 938 10.81 -30.82 32.04
CA LEU A 938 10.99 -32.20 32.47
C LEU A 938 9.67 -32.98 32.32
N VAL A 939 9.67 -34.04 31.53
CA VAL A 939 8.47 -34.88 31.27
C VAL A 939 8.59 -36.31 31.81
N GLY A 940 9.79 -36.70 32.28
CA GLY A 940 10.02 -37.95 33.02
C GLY A 940 11.40 -37.99 33.69
N GLY A 941 11.51 -38.59 34.87
CA GLY A 941 12.75 -38.71 35.64
C GLY A 941 13.01 -37.56 36.63
N PRO A 942 14.21 -37.49 37.24
CA PRO A 942 15.35 -38.39 37.03
C PRO A 942 15.05 -39.82 37.49
N SER A 943 15.39 -40.79 36.65
CA SER A 943 15.28 -42.23 36.94
C SER A 943 16.68 -42.82 37.04
N ALA A 944 16.97 -43.53 38.13
CA ALA A 944 18.28 -44.12 38.37
C ALA A 944 18.62 -45.17 37.32
N VAL A 945 19.89 -45.22 36.92
CA VAL A 945 20.42 -46.25 36.03
C VAL A 945 20.77 -47.48 36.87
N ASP A 946 20.18 -48.63 36.55
CA ASP A 946 20.42 -49.89 37.26
C ASP A 946 21.72 -50.60 36.83
N GLY A 947 21.98 -51.79 37.40
CA GLY A 947 23.16 -52.60 37.09
C GLY A 947 23.22 -53.13 35.64
N LEU A 948 22.12 -53.08 34.90
CA LEU A 948 22.03 -53.41 33.46
C LEU A 948 22.09 -52.17 32.57
N GLY A 949 22.29 -50.99 33.17
CA GLY A 949 22.32 -49.73 32.45
C GLY A 949 20.93 -49.19 32.07
N GLN A 950 19.85 -49.68 32.69
CA GLN A 950 18.48 -49.34 32.34
C GLN A 950 17.88 -48.28 33.27
N ALA A 951 17.06 -47.38 32.71
CA ALA A 951 16.26 -46.40 33.43
C ALA A 951 14.80 -46.49 32.97
N PHE A 952 13.91 -46.78 33.91
CA PHE A 952 12.47 -46.95 33.65
C PHE A 952 11.72 -45.66 33.94
N PHE A 953 10.80 -45.28 33.04
CA PHE A 953 9.92 -44.14 33.19
C PHE A 953 8.48 -44.62 33.09
N THR A 954 7.70 -44.44 34.16
CA THR A 954 6.28 -44.85 34.24
C THR A 954 5.40 -43.68 34.61
N GLY A 955 4.16 -43.65 34.11
CA GLY A 955 3.20 -42.60 34.45
C GLY A 955 3.52 -41.24 33.82
N MET A 956 4.25 -41.24 32.70
CA MET A 956 4.60 -40.02 31.98
C MET A 956 3.33 -39.35 31.44
N THR A 957 3.21 -38.04 31.61
CA THR A 957 2.06 -37.29 31.09
C THR A 957 2.39 -36.05 30.28
N GLY A 958 3.62 -35.57 30.34
CA GLY A 958 4.01 -34.30 29.71
C GLY A 958 4.38 -34.37 28.23
N PHE A 959 4.52 -35.57 27.65
CA PHE A 959 4.96 -35.72 26.25
C PHE A 959 3.79 -36.15 25.34
N VAL A 960 3.16 -35.17 24.70
CA VAL A 960 2.04 -35.33 23.76
C VAL A 960 2.51 -35.00 22.34
N ILE A 961 2.29 -35.94 21.42
CA ILE A 961 2.61 -35.86 19.99
C ILE A 961 1.31 -35.55 19.24
N PRO A 962 1.22 -34.41 18.54
CA PRO A 962 -0.01 -34.02 17.84
C PRO A 962 -0.35 -35.00 16.72
N LYS A 963 -1.66 -35.14 16.42
CA LYS A 963 -2.16 -35.91 15.27
C LYS A 963 -1.44 -35.48 13.99
N ASP A 964 -0.98 -36.47 13.21
CA ASP A 964 -0.28 -36.29 11.94
C ASP A 964 0.96 -35.39 12.04
N GLY A 965 1.54 -35.30 13.24
CA GLY A 965 2.68 -34.45 13.56
C GLY A 965 3.80 -35.22 14.25
N ASN A 966 4.81 -34.48 14.68
CA ASN A 966 5.98 -35.05 15.34
C ASN A 966 6.51 -34.13 16.44
N LYS A 967 7.22 -34.72 17.40
CA LYS A 967 7.87 -34.02 18.50
C LYS A 967 9.18 -34.70 18.86
N THR A 968 10.14 -33.93 19.36
CA THR A 968 11.45 -34.44 19.78
C THR A 968 11.57 -34.34 21.29
N PHE A 969 11.94 -35.43 21.96
CA PHE A 969 12.34 -35.37 23.36
C PHE A 969 13.87 -35.48 23.48
N THR A 970 14.41 -34.84 24.51
CA THR A 970 15.84 -34.84 24.84
C THR A 970 16.06 -35.70 26.08
N VAL A 971 16.99 -36.65 25.98
CA VAL A 971 17.48 -37.41 27.12
C VAL A 971 18.66 -36.67 27.73
N LYS A 972 18.55 -36.35 29.01
CA LYS A 972 19.62 -35.76 29.81
C LYS A 972 20.04 -36.73 30.91
N GLY A 973 21.34 -36.79 31.23
CA GLY A 973 21.87 -37.66 32.27
C GLY A 973 22.69 -36.91 33.30
N ASN A 974 22.69 -37.42 34.53
CA ASN A 974 23.62 -37.01 35.56
C ASN A 974 24.87 -37.89 35.46
N LEU A 975 26.05 -37.27 35.31
CA LEU A 975 27.29 -37.97 34.99
C LEU A 975 28.20 -38.12 36.20
N ASN A 976 28.94 -39.23 36.27
CA ASN A 976 30.01 -39.39 37.25
C ASN A 976 31.22 -38.53 36.90
N SER A 977 32.03 -38.16 37.90
CA SER A 977 33.30 -37.46 37.70
C SER A 977 34.30 -38.31 36.91
N VAL A 978 35.22 -37.67 36.18
CA VAL A 978 36.31 -38.32 35.43
C VAL A 978 37.63 -38.19 36.20
N GLY A 979 38.41 -39.27 36.29
CA GLY A 979 39.71 -39.31 36.98
C GLY A 979 39.97 -40.60 37.74
N SER A 980 41.01 -40.61 38.59
CA SER A 980 41.51 -41.80 39.31
C SER A 980 40.49 -42.56 40.17
N SER A 981 39.42 -41.89 40.62
CA SER A 981 38.31 -42.48 41.40
C SER A 981 36.96 -42.48 40.66
N GLY A 982 36.94 -42.22 39.34
CA GLY A 982 35.74 -42.02 38.55
C GLY A 982 35.79 -42.73 37.19
N ALA A 983 35.05 -42.22 36.20
CA ALA A 983 35.12 -42.69 34.82
C ALA A 983 36.52 -42.43 34.24
N ALA A 984 37.01 -43.32 33.38
CA ALA A 984 38.20 -43.05 32.58
C ALA A 984 37.89 -41.97 31.52
N ILE A 985 38.89 -41.18 31.14
CA ILE A 985 38.77 -40.26 30.00
C ILE A 985 38.30 -41.04 28.76
N GLY A 986 37.42 -40.42 27.98
CA GLY A 986 36.90 -41.00 26.74
C GLY A 986 35.81 -42.06 26.92
N SER A 987 35.38 -42.37 28.16
CA SER A 987 34.31 -43.34 28.43
C SER A 987 33.08 -43.04 27.57
N ASN A 988 32.65 -44.02 26.76
CA ASN A 988 31.58 -43.84 25.79
C ASN A 988 30.19 -43.99 26.44
N VAL A 989 29.32 -43.02 26.24
CA VAL A 989 27.93 -43.01 26.70
C VAL A 989 27.01 -42.91 25.49
N VAL A 990 26.25 -43.97 25.27
CA VAL A 990 25.26 -44.08 24.19
C VAL A 990 23.92 -44.42 24.81
N VAL A 991 22.95 -43.51 24.69
CA VAL A 991 21.58 -43.75 25.13
C VAL A 991 20.81 -44.49 24.04
N THR A 992 20.12 -45.56 24.41
CA THR A 992 19.22 -46.32 23.53
C THR A 992 17.80 -46.26 24.05
N LEU A 993 16.84 -45.81 23.24
CA LEU A 993 15.41 -46.03 23.50
C LEU A 993 15.05 -47.47 23.11
N LYS A 994 14.57 -48.24 24.07
CA LYS A 994 14.31 -49.67 23.90
C LYS A 994 12.96 -49.92 23.25
N ASN A 995 12.94 -50.87 22.31
CA ASN A 995 11.70 -51.45 21.81
C ASN A 995 11.21 -52.56 22.75
N THR A 996 10.26 -52.23 23.62
CA THR A 996 9.69 -53.12 24.64
C THR A 996 8.32 -52.61 25.08
N THR A 997 7.56 -53.43 25.80
CA THR A 997 6.29 -53.07 26.47
C THR A 997 6.39 -51.92 27.46
N ASP A 998 7.60 -51.58 27.90
CA ASP A 998 7.90 -50.42 28.75
C ASP A 998 8.16 -49.12 27.95
N THR A 999 7.97 -49.15 26.64
CA THR A 999 7.89 -47.95 25.78
C THR A 999 6.47 -47.88 25.22
N GLU A 1000 5.64 -47.02 25.82
CA GLU A 1000 4.19 -47.03 25.62
C GLU A 1000 3.67 -45.66 25.14
N PHE A 1001 2.80 -45.68 24.12
CA PHE A 1001 2.06 -44.53 23.62
C PHE A 1001 0.56 -44.80 23.66
N ARG A 1002 -0.23 -43.83 24.08
CA ARG A 1002 -1.70 -43.93 24.19
C ARG A 1002 -2.40 -42.86 23.38
N GLY A 1003 -3.50 -43.24 22.73
CA GLY A 1003 -4.43 -42.30 22.11
C GLY A 1003 -5.10 -41.41 23.15
N THR A 1004 -5.41 -40.19 22.76
CA THR A 1004 -6.06 -39.18 23.62
C THR A 1004 -7.51 -38.91 23.22
N SER A 1005 -7.94 -39.40 22.06
CA SER A 1005 -9.28 -39.14 21.53
C SER A 1005 -10.35 -39.93 22.30
N ALA A 1006 -11.52 -39.33 22.46
CA ALA A 1006 -12.68 -40.04 23.02
C ALA A 1006 -13.07 -41.21 22.10
N GLY A 1007 -13.09 -42.43 22.63
CA GLY A 1007 -13.34 -43.66 21.85
C GLY A 1007 -12.09 -44.35 21.29
N SER A 1008 -10.91 -43.73 21.42
CA SER A 1008 -9.66 -44.37 21.05
C SER A 1008 -9.33 -45.53 21.99
N SER A 1009 -9.03 -46.69 21.40
CA SER A 1009 -8.48 -47.85 22.11
C SER A 1009 -6.96 -47.94 21.95
N THR A 1010 -6.31 -46.92 21.38
CA THR A 1010 -4.88 -46.95 21.04
C THR A 1010 -4.02 -47.16 22.28
N ILE A 1011 -3.38 -48.33 22.37
CA ILE A 1011 -2.28 -48.63 23.28
C ILE A 1011 -1.17 -49.26 22.45
N ILE A 1012 -0.12 -48.50 22.17
CA ILE A 1012 1.04 -48.98 21.43
C ILE A 1012 2.12 -49.32 22.45
N THR A 1013 2.43 -50.61 22.60
CA THR A 1013 3.39 -51.15 23.59
C THR A 1013 4.73 -51.54 22.97
N SER A 1014 5.01 -51.13 21.73
CA SER A 1014 6.30 -51.35 21.09
C SER A 1014 6.51 -50.35 19.95
N ILE A 1015 7.78 -50.07 19.64
CA ILE A 1015 8.18 -49.29 18.46
C ILE A 1015 8.78 -50.23 17.41
N SER A 1016 9.24 -49.74 16.26
CA SER A 1016 9.72 -50.62 15.18
C SER A 1016 11.02 -51.38 15.52
N SER A 1017 11.91 -50.77 16.29
CA SER A 1017 13.21 -51.35 16.73
C SER A 1017 13.85 -50.46 17.80
N ASP A 1018 14.86 -50.96 18.51
CA ASP A 1018 15.68 -50.13 19.39
C ASP A 1018 16.23 -48.91 18.62
N LYS A 1019 16.20 -47.72 19.24
CA LYS A 1019 16.77 -46.50 18.64
C LYS A 1019 17.99 -46.08 19.43
N VAL A 1020 19.15 -46.11 18.79
CA VAL A 1020 20.46 -45.84 19.38
C VAL A 1020 20.84 -44.39 19.13
N GLY A 1021 21.23 -43.66 20.18
CA GLY A 1021 21.71 -42.28 20.13
C GLY A 1021 23.16 -42.16 19.68
N ASN A 1022 23.63 -40.92 19.50
CA ASN A 1022 25.02 -40.65 19.18
C ASN A 1022 25.94 -40.84 20.39
N ALA A 1023 27.21 -41.14 20.12
CA ALA A 1023 28.24 -41.37 21.13
C ALA A 1023 28.65 -40.08 21.86
N LYS A 1024 28.61 -40.10 23.19
CA LYS A 1024 29.12 -39.04 24.07
C LYS A 1024 30.33 -39.54 24.83
N HIS A 1025 31.46 -38.83 24.75
CA HIS A 1025 32.69 -39.22 25.43
C HIS A 1025 32.92 -38.38 26.68
N LEU A 1026 33.06 -39.03 27.83
CA LEU A 1026 33.28 -38.36 29.12
C LEU A 1026 34.72 -37.85 29.24
N VAL A 1027 34.87 -36.59 29.60
CA VAL A 1027 36.17 -35.95 29.89
C VAL A 1027 36.04 -35.08 31.15
N LYS A 1028 37.12 -34.85 31.89
CA LYS A 1028 37.15 -33.98 33.07
C LYS A 1028 37.05 -32.50 32.70
N SER A 1029 37.75 -32.12 31.65
CA SER A 1029 37.73 -30.79 31.01
C SER A 1029 37.86 -30.99 29.50
N LYS A 1030 37.56 -29.95 28.73
CA LYS A 1030 37.71 -29.98 27.26
C LYS A 1030 38.22 -28.66 26.70
N PRO A 1031 39.06 -28.68 25.66
CA PRO A 1031 39.39 -27.47 24.92
C PRO A 1031 38.20 -27.00 24.08
N THR A 1032 38.16 -25.71 23.83
CA THR A 1032 37.45 -25.11 22.69
C THR A 1032 38.45 -24.26 21.93
N VAL A 1033 38.57 -24.49 20.63
CA VAL A 1033 39.47 -23.73 19.75
C VAL A 1033 38.65 -22.71 18.96
N SER A 1034 39.14 -21.51 18.74
CA SER A 1034 38.49 -20.52 17.86
C SER A 1034 39.52 -19.70 17.11
N LEU A 1035 39.22 -19.29 15.87
CA LEU A 1035 40.08 -18.39 15.12
C LEU A 1035 39.94 -16.95 15.64
N VAL A 1036 41.06 -16.23 15.65
CA VAL A 1036 41.10 -14.78 15.90
C VAL A 1036 41.72 -14.12 14.68
N ALA A 1037 41.18 -12.98 14.25
CA ALA A 1037 41.63 -12.30 13.03
C ALA A 1037 43.16 -12.13 12.99
N LEU A 1038 43.75 -12.40 11.81
CA LEU A 1038 45.16 -12.17 11.58
C LEU A 1038 45.51 -10.68 11.79
N PRO A 1039 46.73 -10.35 12.23
CA PRO A 1039 47.21 -8.96 12.30
C PRO A 1039 47.14 -8.22 10.96
N THR A 1040 47.24 -8.97 9.86
CA THR A 1040 47.12 -8.50 8.48
C THR A 1040 46.61 -9.65 7.63
N SER A 1041 45.83 -9.36 6.60
CA SER A 1041 45.45 -10.32 5.55
C SER A 1041 46.33 -10.19 4.30
N VAL A 1042 47.33 -9.29 4.31
CA VAL A 1042 48.18 -9.01 3.14
C VAL A 1042 49.34 -9.99 3.09
N LEU A 1043 49.48 -10.67 1.96
CA LEU A 1043 50.60 -11.58 1.70
C LEU A 1043 51.86 -10.80 1.30
N SER A 1044 52.92 -10.97 2.10
CA SER A 1044 54.25 -10.40 1.85
C SER A 1044 55.36 -11.40 2.17
N ALA A 1045 56.53 -11.22 1.56
CA ALA A 1045 57.72 -12.02 1.87
C ALA A 1045 58.30 -11.60 3.23
N GLY A 1046 58.82 -12.56 4.00
CA GLY A 1046 59.37 -12.37 5.34
C GLY A 1046 58.63 -13.16 6.43
N ASP A 1047 58.91 -12.84 7.68
CA ASP A 1047 58.25 -13.47 8.83
C ASP A 1047 56.80 -13.01 8.96
N ALA A 1048 55.87 -13.96 8.88
CA ALA A 1048 54.44 -13.69 8.90
C ALA A 1048 53.74 -14.47 10.02
N VAL A 1049 52.68 -13.86 10.58
CA VAL A 1049 51.67 -14.60 11.35
C VAL A 1049 50.72 -15.20 10.33
N VAL A 1050 50.78 -16.52 10.16
CA VAL A 1050 50.00 -17.24 9.13
C VAL A 1050 48.71 -17.82 9.68
N GLN A 1051 48.60 -17.97 11.00
CA GLN A 1051 47.36 -18.27 11.69
C GLN A 1051 47.38 -17.69 13.11
N ARG A 1052 46.23 -17.24 13.61
CA ARG A 1052 46.00 -16.82 14.99
C ARG A 1052 44.73 -17.50 15.52
N PHE A 1053 44.86 -18.16 16.66
CA PHE A 1053 43.76 -18.90 17.28
C PHE A 1053 43.81 -18.79 18.80
N THR A 1054 42.65 -18.96 19.43
CA THR A 1054 42.49 -19.01 20.89
C THR A 1054 42.13 -20.43 21.29
N VAL A 1055 42.75 -20.92 22.36
CA VAL A 1055 42.33 -22.15 23.04
C VAL A 1055 41.80 -21.78 24.42
N SER A 1056 40.58 -22.23 24.72
CA SER A 1056 39.92 -22.05 26.01
C SER A 1056 39.75 -23.39 26.71
N ALA A 1057 39.97 -23.43 28.02
CA ALA A 1057 39.65 -24.59 28.85
C ALA A 1057 38.27 -24.43 29.48
N ASP A 1058 37.53 -25.53 29.58
CA ASP A 1058 36.28 -25.57 30.33
C ASP A 1058 36.52 -25.18 31.81
N ALA A 1059 35.52 -24.62 32.48
CA ALA A 1059 35.62 -24.26 33.89
C ALA A 1059 35.80 -25.49 34.81
N ALA A 1060 35.49 -26.70 34.32
CA ALA A 1060 35.63 -27.94 35.05
C ALA A 1060 37.08 -28.38 35.34
N GLY A 1061 38.07 -27.85 34.60
CA GLY A 1061 39.48 -28.17 34.87
C GLY A 1061 40.45 -27.64 33.82
N ASP A 1062 41.74 -27.73 34.11
CA ASP A 1062 42.81 -27.30 33.21
C ASP A 1062 42.86 -28.16 31.94
N VAL A 1063 43.27 -27.57 30.81
CA VAL A 1063 43.57 -28.29 29.57
C VAL A 1063 45.04 -28.13 29.24
N ALA A 1064 45.75 -29.24 29.07
CA ALA A 1064 47.14 -29.25 28.63
C ALA A 1064 47.24 -29.50 27.12
N LEU A 1065 48.07 -28.75 26.41
CA LEU A 1065 48.33 -28.89 24.97
C LEU A 1065 49.75 -29.43 24.75
N LYS A 1066 49.89 -30.48 23.94
CA LYS A 1066 51.20 -31.11 23.67
C LYS A 1066 51.73 -30.80 22.27
N ALA A 1067 50.87 -30.89 21.26
CA ALA A 1067 51.26 -30.73 19.86
C ALA A 1067 50.08 -30.29 19.01
N LEU A 1068 50.38 -29.49 17.97
CA LEU A 1068 49.44 -29.00 16.97
C LEU A 1068 49.98 -29.24 15.56
N THR A 1069 49.12 -29.70 14.67
CA THR A 1069 49.36 -29.75 13.22
C THR A 1069 48.53 -28.73 12.50
N PHE A 1070 49.09 -28.16 11.43
CA PHE A 1070 48.40 -27.24 10.55
C PHE A 1070 48.55 -27.68 9.10
N THR A 1071 47.47 -27.59 8.34
CA THR A 1071 47.49 -27.77 6.89
C THR A 1071 47.67 -26.41 6.25
N LEU A 1072 48.79 -26.22 5.55
CA LEU A 1072 49.10 -25.02 4.79
C LEU A 1072 48.86 -25.25 3.31
N SER A 1073 47.98 -24.47 2.69
CA SER A 1073 47.73 -24.42 1.25
C SER A 1073 48.33 -23.13 0.67
N LYS A 1074 49.03 -23.19 -0.46
CA LYS A 1074 49.70 -22.03 -1.06
C LYS A 1074 49.66 -22.03 -2.58
N THR A 1075 49.73 -20.84 -3.17
CA THR A 1075 50.05 -20.69 -4.59
C THR A 1075 51.44 -21.28 -4.89
N THR A 1076 51.60 -21.92 -6.04
CA THR A 1076 52.89 -22.44 -6.50
C THR A 1076 53.94 -21.30 -6.57
N LEU A 1077 55.21 -21.68 -6.46
CA LEU A 1077 56.39 -20.79 -6.39
C LEU A 1077 56.60 -20.05 -5.06
N ILE A 1078 55.60 -19.95 -4.19
CA ILE A 1078 55.81 -19.50 -2.80
C ILE A 1078 56.64 -20.55 -2.06
N THR A 1079 57.78 -20.15 -1.50
CA THR A 1079 58.59 -20.99 -0.61
C THR A 1079 58.23 -20.71 0.85
N VAL A 1080 58.14 -21.74 1.68
CA VAL A 1080 57.87 -21.62 3.12
C VAL A 1080 59.05 -22.23 3.85
N ALA A 1081 59.61 -21.52 4.82
CA ALA A 1081 60.73 -21.98 5.62
C ALA A 1081 60.38 -21.90 7.10
N VAL A 1082 60.90 -22.86 7.86
CA VAL A 1082 60.99 -22.79 9.32
C VAL A 1082 62.38 -22.29 9.67
N THR A 1083 62.44 -21.13 10.30
CA THR A 1083 63.67 -20.49 10.78
C THR A 1083 63.66 -20.43 12.32
N ALA A 1084 64.69 -19.86 12.93
CA ALA A 1084 64.73 -19.67 14.39
C ALA A 1084 63.57 -18.79 14.93
N THR A 1085 62.88 -18.03 14.08
CA THR A 1085 61.72 -17.20 14.44
C THR A 1085 60.38 -17.87 14.14
N SER A 1086 60.38 -19.09 13.59
CA SER A 1086 59.18 -19.85 13.24
C SER A 1086 58.77 -20.83 14.34
N SER A 1087 57.70 -20.52 15.07
CA SER A 1087 57.09 -21.40 16.08
C SER A 1087 55.73 -20.82 16.52
N ILE A 1088 55.11 -21.44 17.52
CA ILE A 1088 53.95 -20.90 18.24
C ILE A 1088 54.41 -19.80 19.20
N ARG A 1089 53.66 -18.71 19.27
CA ARG A 1089 53.89 -17.59 20.21
C ARG A 1089 52.59 -17.18 20.87
N ARG A 1090 52.57 -16.87 22.17
CA ARG A 1090 51.38 -16.26 22.78
C ARG A 1090 51.25 -14.81 22.31
N VAL A 1091 50.04 -14.39 21.98
CA VAL A 1091 49.79 -12.99 21.60
C VAL A 1091 50.10 -12.10 22.80
N GLY A 1092 51.03 -11.15 22.61
CA GLY A 1092 51.54 -10.27 23.66
C GLY A 1092 52.97 -10.61 24.11
N ASP A 1093 53.45 -11.82 23.87
CA ASP A 1093 54.81 -12.23 24.24
C ASP A 1093 55.86 -11.69 23.24
N GLY A 1094 57.03 -11.30 23.76
CA GLY A 1094 58.16 -10.82 22.94
C GLY A 1094 58.92 -11.93 22.21
N THR A 1095 58.79 -13.18 22.65
CA THR A 1095 59.53 -14.36 22.17
C THR A 1095 58.59 -15.52 21.86
N ASN A 1096 59.00 -16.43 20.98
CA ASN A 1096 58.25 -17.67 20.71
C ASN A 1096 58.25 -18.57 21.97
N LEU A 1097 57.29 -19.49 22.04
CA LEU A 1097 57.35 -20.58 23.02
C LEU A 1097 58.55 -21.48 22.73
N ALA A 1098 59.01 -22.22 23.75
CA ALA A 1098 60.19 -23.07 23.68
C ALA A 1098 60.04 -24.28 22.73
N GLY A 1099 58.88 -24.43 22.11
CA GLY A 1099 58.58 -25.49 21.17
C GLY A 1099 59.11 -25.28 19.77
N THR A 1100 59.20 -26.38 19.04
CA THR A 1100 59.71 -26.41 17.67
C THR A 1100 58.57 -26.38 16.66
N ALA A 1101 58.83 -25.78 15.49
CA ALA A 1101 58.02 -25.99 14.29
C ALA A 1101 58.81 -26.86 13.30
N ALA A 1102 58.13 -27.66 12.50
CA ALA A 1102 58.73 -28.45 11.44
C ALA A 1102 57.79 -28.58 10.23
N LEU A 1103 58.36 -28.72 9.04
CA LEU A 1103 57.62 -29.00 7.81
C LEU A 1103 57.68 -30.51 7.52
N ASP A 1104 56.63 -31.08 6.94
CA ASP A 1104 56.54 -32.52 6.61
C ASP A 1104 57.47 -33.01 5.48
N GLY A 1105 58.34 -32.15 4.95
CA GLY A 1105 59.24 -32.43 3.82
C GLY A 1105 58.60 -32.19 2.44
N SER A 1106 57.29 -31.98 2.36
CA SER A 1106 56.57 -31.71 1.11
C SER A 1106 56.48 -30.22 0.74
N CYS A 1107 56.85 -29.31 1.66
CA CYS A 1107 56.81 -27.84 1.47
C CYS A 1107 57.88 -27.29 0.51
N ASN A 1108 57.86 -27.69 -0.76
CA ASN A 1108 58.72 -27.14 -1.81
C ASN A 1108 57.98 -26.12 -2.69
N ALA A 1109 58.70 -25.42 -3.58
CA ALA A 1109 58.12 -24.40 -4.46
C ALA A 1109 57.02 -24.94 -5.40
N ALA A 1110 57.07 -26.23 -5.79
CA ALA A 1110 56.09 -26.85 -6.67
C ALA A 1110 54.84 -27.35 -5.94
N ALA A 1111 54.90 -27.56 -4.62
CA ALA A 1111 53.77 -28.03 -3.82
C ALA A 1111 52.70 -26.93 -3.62
N THR A 1112 51.43 -27.33 -3.69
CA THR A 1112 50.27 -26.47 -3.43
C THR A 1112 49.72 -26.62 -2.01
N ALA A 1113 50.17 -27.65 -1.28
CA ALA A 1113 49.87 -27.82 0.14
C ALA A 1113 51.01 -28.58 0.84
N CYS A 1114 51.13 -28.38 2.16
CA CYS A 1114 52.00 -29.16 3.04
C CYS A 1114 51.57 -29.03 4.50
N THR A 1115 52.12 -29.88 5.37
CA THR A 1115 51.80 -29.90 6.81
C THR A 1115 52.88 -29.21 7.62
N VAL A 1116 52.45 -28.37 8.57
CA VAL A 1116 53.29 -27.75 9.60
C VAL A 1116 53.02 -28.46 10.92
N TYR A 1117 54.04 -29.02 11.53
CA TYR A 1117 53.99 -29.59 12.88
C TYR A 1117 54.53 -28.58 13.87
N THR A 1118 53.90 -28.50 15.04
CA THR A 1118 54.38 -27.70 16.16
C THR A 1118 54.21 -28.44 17.47
N ASP A 1119 55.13 -28.21 18.40
CA ASP A 1119 55.02 -28.62 19.80
C ASP A 1119 55.12 -27.40 20.72
N PHE A 1120 54.94 -27.61 22.03
CA PHE A 1120 55.04 -26.56 23.05
C PHE A 1120 56.37 -26.59 23.84
N GLY A 1121 57.33 -27.44 23.46
CA GLY A 1121 58.73 -27.38 23.91
C GLY A 1121 59.17 -28.32 25.04
N THR A 1122 60.33 -28.00 25.64
CA THR A 1122 61.14 -28.89 26.50
C THR A 1122 61.24 -28.45 27.98
N GLY A 1123 60.28 -27.67 28.47
CA GLY A 1123 60.12 -27.43 29.92
C GLY A 1123 59.87 -28.73 30.70
N ALA A 1124 59.80 -28.70 32.05
CA ALA A 1124 59.68 -29.92 32.87
C ALA A 1124 58.59 -30.92 32.42
N THR A 1125 57.48 -30.42 31.87
CA THR A 1125 56.38 -31.22 31.33
C THR A 1125 56.22 -31.13 29.80
N GLY A 1126 56.94 -30.24 29.13
CA GLY A 1126 56.89 -30.06 27.66
C GLY A 1126 55.48 -29.88 27.08
N GLU A 1127 54.67 -29.04 27.73
CA GLU A 1127 53.27 -28.79 27.37
C GLU A 1127 52.89 -27.33 27.65
N GLU A 1128 51.75 -26.91 27.11
CA GLU A 1128 51.14 -25.62 27.42
C GLU A 1128 49.80 -25.82 28.15
N VAL A 1129 49.73 -25.39 29.41
CA VAL A 1129 48.52 -25.50 30.23
C VAL A 1129 47.65 -24.25 30.08
N VAL A 1130 46.39 -24.41 29.65
CA VAL A 1130 45.34 -23.41 29.73
C VAL A 1130 44.55 -23.67 31.02
N ALA A 1131 44.58 -22.73 31.96
CA ALA A 1131 43.93 -22.90 33.25
C ALA A 1131 42.40 -22.94 33.12
N ALA A 1132 41.74 -23.68 34.01
CA ALA A 1132 40.29 -23.86 34.03
C ALA A 1132 39.53 -22.52 33.88
N GLY A 1133 38.58 -22.49 32.94
CA GLY A 1133 37.75 -21.31 32.67
C GLY A 1133 38.48 -20.11 32.06
N THR A 1134 39.75 -20.27 31.65
CA THR A 1134 40.54 -19.23 31.00
C THR A 1134 40.81 -19.56 29.53
N SER A 1135 41.32 -18.56 28.79
CA SER A 1135 41.67 -18.68 27.38
C SER A 1135 43.08 -18.12 27.14
N LYS A 1136 43.80 -18.73 26.20
CA LYS A 1136 45.09 -18.24 25.69
C LYS A 1136 45.06 -18.12 24.17
N THR A 1137 45.58 -17.02 23.64
CA THR A 1137 45.65 -16.75 22.19
C THR A 1137 47.07 -16.92 21.68
N TYR A 1138 47.20 -17.59 20.54
CA TYR A 1138 48.47 -18.00 19.94
C TYR A 1138 48.57 -17.54 18.48
N ASP A 1139 49.78 -17.16 18.07
CA ASP A 1139 50.20 -16.94 16.70
C ASP A 1139 51.05 -18.12 16.21
N LEU A 1140 50.69 -18.70 15.06
CA LEU A 1140 51.60 -19.52 14.26
C LEU A 1140 52.44 -18.60 13.37
N ARG A 1141 53.75 -18.61 13.58
CA ARG A 1141 54.70 -17.80 12.80
C ARG A 1141 55.54 -18.67 11.87
N LEU A 1142 55.62 -18.28 10.61
CA LEU A 1142 56.46 -18.91 9.57
C LEU A 1142 57.17 -17.85 8.74
N THR A 1143 58.29 -18.20 8.11
CA THR A 1143 58.98 -17.33 7.14
C THR A 1143 58.51 -17.65 5.72
N LEU A 1144 57.92 -16.66 5.04
CA LEU A 1144 57.48 -16.76 3.65
C LEU A 1144 58.56 -16.20 2.70
N GLY A 1145 58.93 -16.96 1.67
CA GLY A 1145 59.90 -16.55 0.66
C GLY A 1145 59.31 -15.70 -0.46
N ALA A 1146 59.84 -15.84 -1.68
CA ALA A 1146 59.42 -15.02 -2.83
C ALA A 1146 57.92 -15.21 -3.16
N ILE A 1147 57.20 -14.10 -3.36
CA ILE A 1147 55.78 -14.07 -3.73
C ILE A 1147 55.64 -13.74 -5.23
N PRO A 1148 54.95 -14.55 -6.05
CA PRO A 1148 54.82 -14.30 -7.48
C PRO A 1148 54.08 -12.98 -7.81
N SER A 1149 54.20 -12.54 -9.07
CA SER A 1149 53.42 -11.41 -9.60
C SER A 1149 51.99 -11.85 -9.91
N GLY A 1150 50.99 -11.04 -9.55
CA GLY A 1150 49.57 -11.39 -9.69
C GLY A 1150 48.99 -11.97 -8.41
N SER A 1151 47.78 -12.55 -8.51
CA SER A 1151 47.03 -13.08 -7.37
C SER A 1151 47.75 -14.28 -6.75
N ALA A 1152 48.06 -14.18 -5.47
CA ALA A 1152 48.75 -15.22 -4.71
C ALA A 1152 48.18 -15.33 -3.29
N SER A 1153 48.15 -16.53 -2.73
CA SER A 1153 47.63 -16.77 -1.39
C SER A 1153 48.40 -17.85 -0.62
N VAL A 1154 48.38 -17.70 0.70
CA VAL A 1154 48.76 -18.72 1.68
C VAL A 1154 47.61 -18.84 2.66
N SER A 1155 47.02 -20.02 2.76
CA SER A 1155 45.92 -20.33 3.66
C SER A 1155 46.34 -21.42 4.65
N VAL A 1156 46.06 -21.22 5.93
CA VAL A 1156 46.41 -22.17 6.99
C VAL A 1156 45.16 -22.57 7.77
N ASN A 1157 44.98 -23.88 7.90
CA ASN A 1157 43.95 -24.54 8.70
C ASN A 1157 44.61 -25.28 9.87
N LEU A 1158 43.94 -25.33 11.02
CA LEU A 1158 44.33 -26.29 12.05
C LEU A 1158 43.93 -27.69 11.57
N GLY A 1159 44.79 -28.69 11.75
CA GLY A 1159 44.51 -30.06 11.34
C GLY A 1159 43.30 -30.63 12.08
N SER A 1160 42.57 -31.54 11.43
CA SER A 1160 41.45 -32.28 12.01
C SER A 1160 41.80 -33.76 12.17
N ASP A 1161 41.41 -34.34 13.30
CA ASP A 1161 41.63 -35.76 13.60
C ASP A 1161 40.53 -36.64 12.99
N ALA A 1162 40.91 -37.79 12.42
CA ALA A 1162 39.98 -38.72 11.80
C ALA A 1162 39.23 -39.53 12.86
N ALA A 1163 39.89 -39.88 13.97
CA ALA A 1163 39.34 -40.67 15.07
C ALA A 1163 39.56 -40.01 16.45
N ALA A 1164 38.65 -40.28 17.38
CA ALA A 1164 38.83 -39.95 18.80
C ALA A 1164 39.67 -41.06 19.44
N GLU A 1165 40.92 -40.77 19.75
CA GLU A 1165 41.82 -41.66 20.47
C GLU A 1165 42.10 -41.08 21.86
N TYR A 1166 42.23 -41.95 22.87
CA TYR A 1166 42.53 -41.58 24.25
C TYR A 1166 43.63 -42.50 24.79
N GLY A 1167 44.62 -41.98 25.52
CA GLY A 1167 45.70 -42.79 26.09
C GLY A 1167 47.03 -42.04 26.27
N ALA A 1168 48.14 -42.77 26.26
CA ALA A 1168 49.49 -42.19 26.36
C ALA A 1168 50.03 -41.75 24.99
N VAL A 1169 50.77 -40.64 24.96
CA VAL A 1169 51.38 -40.12 23.72
C VAL A 1169 52.54 -41.04 23.28
N THR A 1170 52.82 -41.08 21.98
CA THR A 1170 53.98 -41.80 21.41
C THR A 1170 54.79 -40.86 20.52
N ALA A 1171 56.10 -41.06 20.45
CA ALA A 1171 56.97 -40.31 19.55
C ALA A 1171 56.87 -40.87 18.12
N ALA A 1172 56.62 -40.03 17.10
CA ALA A 1172 56.78 -40.41 15.70
C ALA A 1172 58.11 -39.88 15.11
N THR A 1173 58.53 -40.42 13.97
CA THR A 1173 59.81 -40.11 13.33
C THR A 1173 59.90 -38.65 12.85
N GLY A 1174 60.88 -37.89 13.36
CA GLY A 1174 61.15 -36.49 13.03
C GLY A 1174 61.05 -35.55 14.25
N PRO A 1175 61.59 -34.32 14.18
CA PRO A 1175 61.81 -33.48 15.37
C PRO A 1175 60.54 -32.95 16.07
N ALA A 1176 59.34 -33.00 15.45
CA ALA A 1176 58.11 -32.43 16.02
C ALA A 1176 56.82 -33.26 15.81
N LYS A 1177 56.91 -34.57 15.52
CA LYS A 1177 55.73 -35.41 15.20
C LYS A 1177 55.30 -36.28 16.39
N ALA A 1178 54.61 -35.73 17.39
CA ALA A 1178 54.02 -36.53 18.46
C ALA A 1178 52.57 -36.94 18.13
N LYS A 1179 52.18 -38.19 18.42
CA LYS A 1179 50.81 -38.67 18.13
C LYS A 1179 50.34 -39.74 19.12
N LEU A 1180 49.02 -39.95 19.16
CA LEU A 1180 48.41 -41.17 19.67
C LEU A 1180 48.52 -42.26 18.58
N THR A 1181 48.40 -43.53 18.98
CA THR A 1181 49.00 -44.71 18.32
C THR A 1181 48.82 -44.87 16.80
N THR A 1182 47.88 -44.19 16.12
CA THR A 1182 47.62 -44.41 14.69
C THR A 1182 47.24 -43.21 13.80
N ASP A 1183 46.87 -42.03 14.32
CA ASP A 1183 46.36 -40.90 13.49
C ASP A 1183 47.45 -39.86 13.10
N PRO A 1184 47.58 -39.43 11.82
CA PRO A 1184 48.53 -38.40 11.39
C PRO A 1184 48.08 -36.94 11.60
N GLY A 1185 46.84 -36.65 12.01
CA GLY A 1185 46.37 -35.31 12.42
C GLY A 1185 46.56 -35.09 13.92
N VAL A 1186 46.92 -33.88 14.36
CA VAL A 1186 47.29 -33.67 15.77
C VAL A 1186 46.80 -32.32 16.29
N LEU A 1187 45.67 -32.31 17.02
CA LEU A 1187 45.58 -31.56 18.27
C LEU A 1187 45.70 -32.60 19.38
N VAL A 1188 46.87 -32.69 20.03
CA VAL A 1188 47.04 -33.57 21.19
C VAL A 1188 46.90 -32.73 22.44
N TRP A 1189 45.90 -33.09 23.25
CA TRP A 1189 45.53 -32.38 24.45
C TRP A 1189 45.24 -33.35 25.59
N SER A 1190 45.29 -32.90 26.84
CA SER A 1190 44.90 -33.66 28.01
C SER A 1190 43.90 -32.86 28.84
N ASP A 1191 42.95 -33.56 29.46
CA ASP A 1191 41.99 -32.99 30.41
C ASP A 1191 42.52 -32.90 31.85
N ASN A 1192 43.81 -33.23 32.05
CA ASN A 1192 44.50 -33.31 33.34
C ASN A 1192 43.76 -34.19 34.35
N SER A 1193 43.11 -35.28 33.90
CA SER A 1193 42.49 -36.27 34.77
C SER A 1193 43.48 -37.28 35.38
N SER A 1194 44.72 -37.32 34.88
CA SER A 1194 45.82 -38.18 35.35
C SER A 1194 47.11 -37.37 35.55
N SER A 1195 47.93 -37.71 36.55
CA SER A 1195 49.20 -37.00 36.85
C SER A 1195 50.29 -37.99 37.28
N ALA A 1196 51.59 -37.70 37.12
CA ALA A 1196 52.21 -36.47 36.62
C ALA A 1196 52.54 -36.51 35.11
N HIS A 1197 52.36 -35.38 34.42
CA HIS A 1197 52.83 -35.21 33.04
C HIS A 1197 54.36 -35.05 33.02
N THR A 1198 54.99 -35.49 31.93
CA THR A 1198 56.45 -35.36 31.73
C THR A 1198 56.75 -34.82 30.34
N ALA A 1199 57.93 -34.23 30.17
CA ALA A 1199 58.41 -33.74 28.87
C ALA A 1199 58.59 -34.87 27.83
N ALA A 1200 58.76 -36.12 28.27
CA ALA A 1200 58.91 -37.26 27.37
C ALA A 1200 57.56 -37.64 26.73
N TYR A 1201 57.57 -37.88 25.42
CA TYR A 1201 56.40 -38.42 24.72
C TYR A 1201 56.13 -39.87 25.13
N ALA A 1202 57.17 -40.71 25.20
CA ALA A 1202 57.03 -42.12 25.58
C ALA A 1202 56.84 -42.28 27.10
N GLY A 1203 55.77 -42.95 27.53
CA GLY A 1203 55.48 -43.18 28.94
C GLY A 1203 54.81 -42.00 29.66
N SER A 1204 54.16 -41.10 28.91
CA SER A 1204 53.35 -40.01 29.47
C SER A 1204 52.14 -40.54 30.26
N SER A 1205 51.43 -39.64 30.94
CA SER A 1205 50.10 -39.91 31.54
C SER A 1205 49.13 -40.52 30.51
N THR A 1206 48.06 -41.16 30.99
CA THR A 1206 47.06 -41.86 30.14
C THR A 1206 45.86 -41.00 29.77
N ASP A 1207 45.90 -39.71 30.09
CA ASP A 1207 44.79 -38.76 29.93
C ASP A 1207 44.92 -37.86 28.69
N TRP A 1208 45.73 -38.26 27.71
CA TRP A 1208 45.80 -37.55 26.43
C TRP A 1208 44.68 -38.00 25.51
N ALA A 1209 44.24 -37.07 24.66
CA ALA A 1209 43.20 -37.23 23.67
C ALA A 1209 43.61 -36.56 22.35
N THR A 1210 43.05 -37.05 21.25
CA THR A 1210 43.10 -36.36 19.95
C THR A 1210 42.05 -35.25 19.88
N GLY A 1211 42.16 -34.37 18.90
CA GLY A 1211 41.25 -33.25 18.68
C GLY A 1211 39.88 -33.64 18.12
N LYS A 1212 39.60 -34.94 17.91
CA LYS A 1212 38.29 -35.38 17.44
C LYS A 1212 37.22 -35.01 18.46
N TYR A 1213 36.17 -34.33 17.99
CA TYR A 1213 35.08 -33.76 18.79
C TYR A 1213 35.43 -32.56 19.67
N VAL A 1214 36.66 -32.03 19.58
CA VAL A 1214 36.98 -30.72 20.16
C VAL A 1214 36.21 -29.67 19.37
N LYS A 1215 35.33 -28.95 20.08
CA LYS A 1215 34.46 -27.96 19.45
C LYS A 1215 35.33 -26.88 18.80
N SER A 1216 35.01 -26.58 17.54
CA SER A 1216 35.60 -25.52 16.73
C SER A 1216 37.11 -25.65 16.46
N THR A 1217 37.64 -26.87 16.32
CA THR A 1217 38.81 -27.10 15.44
C THR A 1217 38.43 -26.62 14.03
N PRO A 1218 38.87 -25.43 13.58
CA PRO A 1218 38.28 -24.78 12.43
C PRO A 1218 38.56 -25.61 11.18
N THR A 1219 37.52 -26.02 10.45
CA THR A 1219 37.67 -26.39 9.02
C THR A 1219 38.00 -25.16 8.17
N ASP A 1220 37.74 -23.97 8.72
CA ASP A 1220 37.95 -22.68 8.06
C ASP A 1220 39.40 -22.21 8.21
N GLY A 1221 39.96 -21.72 7.12
CA GLY A 1221 41.34 -21.24 7.06
C GLY A 1221 41.48 -19.76 7.23
N GLN A 1222 42.64 -19.35 7.70
CA GLN A 1222 43.04 -17.96 7.61
C GLN A 1222 43.96 -17.79 6.42
N THR A 1223 43.62 -16.82 5.57
CA THR A 1223 44.29 -16.61 4.29
C THR A 1223 44.98 -15.25 4.26
N LEU A 1224 46.26 -15.27 3.93
CA LEU A 1224 47.01 -14.11 3.45
C LEU A 1224 46.89 -14.06 1.93
N SER A 1225 46.53 -12.92 1.35
CA SER A 1225 46.40 -12.74 -0.11
C SER A 1225 47.10 -11.48 -0.61
N LYS A 1226 47.54 -11.53 -1.87
CA LYS A 1226 48.12 -10.42 -2.64
C LYS A 1226 47.36 -10.24 -3.94
#